data_AF-S7NKN1-F1
#
_entry.id   AF-S7NKN1-F1
#
_cell.length_a   1.000
_cell.length_b   1.000
_cell.length_c   1.000
_cell.angle_alpha   90.00
_cell.angle_beta   90.00
_cell.angle_gamma   90.00
#
_symmetry.space_group_name_H-M   'P 1'
#
loop_
_entity.id
_entity.type
_entity.pdbx_description
1 polymer ?
#
loop_
_entity_poly.entity_id
_entity_poly.type
_entity_poly.pdbx_seq_one_letter_code
_entity_poly.pdbx_strand_id
1 'polypeptide(L)'
;MATPPPGLASLLSPGPQPPWLRAQAQPYTPIHQPGYCAFYDECGKNPELSGSLAGLANVSCLNNTRAPRLTGDHLALLQRVCPRLYAGPDATFACCSRKQLLSLENSLAITKALLTRCPACADNFVSLHCHNTCSPDQSTFINARREKAFHDQHFGPFFRTNQVILTAPSRPSYQYDSLLLGLRDVCYAPLNPNNASLADCCINSLLQYFQSNRTRLLLTANQTLTGQTAQVDWRDHFLYCANAPLTFKDGTALALSCMADYGAPVFPFLAVGGYEGNDYSAAEALILTFSLNNYPPGDPRLAQARLWEGAFLEEVRAFQRQMAGTLQRSLEDEISRTTAEDLPIFAISYLVIFLYISLALGSYTSWRRMPVDAKVTLGLGGVAVVLGAVMAAMGLFAYLSVPSSLVVLQVVPFLVLAVGADNIFIFVLEYQRLPRRPGAVCFFLGALTPMPAVRTFALTSGLALILDFLLQMSAFVALVSLDSRRQEDSYLLDYFLFLNRYFEVGAPVYFVTTGGYNFSSIAGMNSICSSAGCESFSLTQKIQYATEFPEQSYLAIPASSWVDDFIDWLTPSSCCRLYAFGPNKDQFCPSTVTSLACLKNCVSFTLGPVRPSVDQFHKYLPWFLSDPPNIKCPKGGLAAYSTSVKLDRDGQVLASRFMAYHKPLKNSQDYTEALRAARALAANITADLRKVPGTDPAFEVFPYTITNVFYEQYLTVVPEGLFMLSLCLVPTFAVCCLLLGMDLRSGLINLFSIIMILVDTVGFMALWGISYNAVSLINLVTAVGISVEFVSHITRSFAVSTKPTRLERAKEATISMGSAVFAGVAMTNLPGILILGLAKAQLIQIFFFRLNLLITLLGLLHGLVFLPVILSYLGPDINMALVLEQRRAEEAAVARTASCKKHSFPVSWANGTYVNRGFQHPAESGDSFGDPPPQ
;
A
#
# COMPACT_ATOMS: atom_id res chain seq x y z
N MET A 1 -10.08 37.44 47.12
CA MET A 1 -10.34 38.89 47.05
C MET A 1 -9.26 39.54 46.21
N ALA A 2 -9.58 39.76 44.93
CA ALA A 2 -8.99 40.74 44.01
C ALA A 2 -9.78 40.59 42.70
N THR A 3 -10.73 41.48 42.45
CA THR A 3 -11.58 41.53 41.25
C THR A 3 -10.92 42.42 40.19
N PRO A 4 -10.81 41.98 38.92
CA PRO A 4 -10.53 42.90 37.80
C PRO A 4 -11.83 43.56 37.28
N PRO A 5 -11.73 44.71 36.58
CA PRO A 5 -12.85 45.64 36.35
C PRO A 5 -13.78 45.21 35.20
N PRO A 6 -15.00 45.79 35.12
CA PRO A 6 -16.04 45.38 34.18
C PRO A 6 -15.87 46.08 32.83
N GLY A 7 -15.82 45.31 31.75
CA GLY A 7 -15.79 45.87 30.40
C GLY A 7 -15.45 44.88 29.29
N LEU A 8 -16.13 43.72 29.24
CA LEU A 8 -15.98 42.79 28.11
C LEU A 8 -17.14 41.78 27.97
N ALA A 9 -18.36 42.16 28.35
CA ALA A 9 -19.54 41.27 28.34
C ALA A 9 -20.63 41.67 27.33
N SER A 10 -20.27 42.31 26.21
CA SER A 10 -21.25 42.72 25.18
C SER A 10 -20.90 42.32 23.74
N LEU A 11 -20.00 41.35 23.51
CA LEU A 11 -19.63 40.87 22.16
C LEU A 11 -19.88 39.38 21.89
N LEU A 12 -20.70 38.70 22.69
CA LEU A 12 -21.07 37.31 22.45
C LEU A 12 -22.59 37.13 22.36
N SER A 13 -23.16 37.70 21.30
CA SER A 13 -24.43 37.24 20.74
C SER A 13 -24.12 36.71 19.33
N PRO A 14 -24.36 35.42 19.02
CA PRO A 14 -24.16 34.93 17.67
C PRO A 14 -25.27 35.50 16.78
N GLY A 15 -24.89 36.41 15.89
CA GLY A 15 -25.76 36.88 14.81
C GLY A 15 -26.09 35.75 13.81
N PRO A 16 -27.11 35.93 12.96
CA PRO A 16 -27.54 34.91 12.01
C PRO A 16 -26.41 34.60 11.02
N GLN A 17 -26.04 33.32 10.92
CA GLN A 17 -24.98 32.86 10.03
C GLN A 17 -25.34 33.12 8.54
N PRO A 18 -24.37 33.53 7.71
CA PRO A 18 -24.61 33.80 6.30
C PRO A 18 -24.85 32.52 5.48
N PRO A 19 -25.55 32.61 4.32
CA PRO A 19 -26.15 31.46 3.63
C PRO A 19 -25.15 30.43 3.06
N TRP A 20 -23.86 30.74 2.99
CA TRP A 20 -22.85 29.93 2.32
C TRP A 20 -22.24 28.82 3.20
N LEU A 21 -22.54 28.80 4.51
CA LEU A 21 -22.15 27.70 5.41
C LEU A 21 -23.10 26.49 5.40
N ARG A 22 -24.15 26.49 4.55
CA ARG A 22 -25.13 25.40 4.43
C ARG A 22 -24.84 24.34 3.35
N ALA A 23 -23.77 24.46 2.58
CA ALA A 23 -23.43 23.47 1.56
C ALA A 23 -22.30 22.54 2.06
N GLN A 24 -22.65 21.47 2.77
CA GLN A 24 -21.79 20.29 2.82
C GLN A 24 -21.78 19.69 1.40
N ALA A 25 -20.86 20.13 0.55
CA ALA A 25 -20.63 19.49 -0.74
C ALA A 25 -20.06 18.10 -0.49
N GLN A 26 -20.67 17.07 -1.08
CA GLN A 26 -20.13 15.71 -1.07
C GLN A 26 -18.69 15.75 -1.61
N PRO A 27 -17.71 15.09 -0.96
CA PRO A 27 -16.31 15.18 -1.37
C PRO A 27 -15.98 14.36 -2.63
N TYR A 28 -16.88 13.51 -3.14
CA TYR A 28 -16.62 12.57 -4.23
C TYR A 28 -17.82 12.38 -5.16
N THR A 29 -17.59 11.89 -6.38
CA THR A 29 -18.65 11.64 -7.38
C THR A 29 -19.50 10.42 -7.01
N PRO A 30 -20.84 10.53 -6.95
CA PRO A 30 -21.74 9.39 -6.82
C PRO A 30 -22.02 8.63 -8.14
N ILE A 31 -21.65 9.18 -9.31
CA ILE A 31 -22.03 8.58 -10.62
C ILE A 31 -20.78 7.97 -11.28
N HIS A 32 -20.71 6.64 -11.33
CA HIS A 32 -19.59 5.86 -11.89
C HIS A 32 -20.00 5.14 -13.19
N GLN A 33 -20.31 5.90 -14.23
CA GLN A 33 -20.74 5.38 -15.52
C GLN A 33 -19.89 5.98 -16.66
N PRO A 34 -19.66 5.22 -17.75
CA PRO A 34 -19.04 5.78 -18.95
C PRO A 34 -19.81 7.02 -19.44
N GLY A 35 -19.08 8.06 -19.83
CA GLY A 35 -19.63 9.32 -20.32
C GLY A 35 -20.07 10.30 -19.22
N TYR A 36 -19.74 10.08 -17.95
CA TYR A 36 -20.05 11.00 -16.85
C TYR A 36 -18.79 11.59 -16.20
N CYS A 37 -18.90 12.88 -15.88
CA CYS A 37 -17.87 13.65 -15.20
C CYS A 37 -17.95 13.43 -13.70
N ALA A 38 -16.80 13.31 -13.05
CA ALA A 38 -16.71 13.33 -11.60
C ALA A 38 -16.69 14.77 -11.09
N PHE A 39 -16.00 15.64 -11.83
CA PHE A 39 -15.87 17.06 -11.53
C PHE A 39 -15.90 17.89 -12.82
N TYR A 40 -16.37 19.13 -12.74
CA TYR A 40 -16.46 20.05 -13.87
C TYR A 40 -16.60 21.50 -13.38
N ASP A 41 -15.74 22.37 -13.91
CA ASP A 41 -15.43 23.74 -13.47
C ASP A 41 -14.60 23.82 -12.17
N GLU A 42 -14.21 25.03 -11.75
CA GLU A 42 -13.36 25.28 -10.56
C GLU A 42 -14.14 25.96 -9.42
N CYS A 43 -14.09 25.41 -8.19
CA CYS A 43 -14.90 25.87 -7.04
C CYS A 43 -14.15 26.80 -6.07
N GLY A 44 -12.85 27.01 -6.27
CA GLY A 44 -12.05 27.90 -5.43
C GLY A 44 -10.69 27.32 -5.07
N LYS A 45 -10.03 27.94 -4.09
CA LYS A 45 -8.67 27.60 -3.67
C LYS A 45 -8.69 26.50 -2.61
N ASN A 46 -7.78 25.55 -2.68
CA ASN A 46 -7.67 24.49 -1.68
C ASN A 46 -7.29 25.09 -0.30
N PRO A 47 -8.15 24.97 0.74
CA PRO A 47 -7.86 25.54 2.07
C PRO A 47 -6.68 24.86 2.79
N GLU A 48 -6.38 23.60 2.47
CA GLU A 48 -5.30 22.79 3.05
C GLU A 48 -3.88 23.25 2.62
N LEU A 49 -3.77 24.10 1.59
CA LEU A 49 -2.51 24.54 0.97
C LEU A 49 -2.14 25.98 1.32
N SER A 50 -2.59 26.49 2.46
CA SER A 50 -2.34 27.86 2.92
C SER A 50 -0.86 28.08 3.32
N GLY A 51 0.03 28.33 2.34
CA GLY A 51 1.43 28.68 2.59
C GLY A 51 2.46 28.43 1.46
N SER A 52 2.07 27.91 0.29
CA SER A 52 3.01 27.58 -0.80
C SER A 52 3.29 28.75 -1.77
N LEU A 53 4.51 28.83 -2.29
CA LEU A 53 5.05 29.87 -3.18
C LEU A 53 4.60 29.75 -4.66
N ALA A 54 3.88 28.69 -5.04
CA ALA A 54 3.26 28.57 -6.36
C ALA A 54 1.77 28.89 -6.26
N GLY A 55 1.30 29.84 -7.08
CA GLY A 55 -0.09 30.30 -7.09
C GLY A 55 -1.08 29.16 -7.29
N LEU A 56 -1.67 28.70 -6.19
CA LEU A 56 -3.05 28.26 -6.03
C LEU A 56 -3.61 27.41 -7.18
N ALA A 57 -3.45 26.09 -7.09
CA ALA A 57 -4.30 25.17 -7.85
C ALA A 57 -5.75 25.34 -7.38
N ASN A 58 -6.59 25.88 -8.27
CA ASN A 58 -8.02 25.90 -8.03
C ASN A 58 -8.53 24.45 -8.01
N VAL A 59 -9.33 24.13 -7.01
CA VAL A 59 -9.96 22.82 -6.85
C VAL A 59 -11.08 22.69 -7.87
N SER A 60 -11.18 21.53 -8.51
CA SER A 60 -12.28 21.23 -9.42
C SER A 60 -13.59 21.00 -8.66
N CYS A 61 -14.67 21.61 -9.11
CA CYS A 61 -16.01 21.43 -8.54
C CYS A 61 -16.46 19.99 -8.75
N LEU A 62 -16.96 19.34 -7.70
CA LEU A 62 -17.72 18.11 -7.89
C LEU A 62 -18.91 18.40 -8.83
N ASN A 63 -19.03 17.63 -9.91
CA ASN A 63 -20.07 17.83 -10.90
C ASN A 63 -20.36 16.51 -11.61
N ASN A 64 -21.51 15.93 -11.29
CA ASN A 64 -21.95 14.60 -11.70
C ASN A 64 -22.81 14.67 -12.96
N THR A 65 -22.37 15.43 -13.96
CA THR A 65 -23.10 15.62 -15.21
C THR A 65 -22.52 14.74 -16.31
N ARG A 66 -23.34 14.40 -17.30
CA ARG A 66 -22.85 13.75 -18.52
C ARG A 66 -21.83 14.68 -19.18
N ALA A 67 -20.74 14.11 -19.69
CA ALA A 67 -19.69 14.83 -20.42
C ALA A 67 -20.33 15.75 -21.48
N PRO A 68 -20.19 17.08 -21.35
CA PRO A 68 -20.77 18.00 -22.32
C PRO A 68 -20.06 17.88 -23.65
N ARG A 69 -20.83 18.04 -24.73
CA ARG A 69 -20.29 18.15 -26.07
C ARG A 69 -19.56 19.49 -26.22
N LEU A 70 -18.33 19.44 -26.69
CA LEU A 70 -17.53 20.65 -26.92
C LEU A 70 -17.80 21.24 -28.30
N THR A 71 -17.98 22.56 -28.37
CA THR A 71 -18.17 23.31 -29.62
C THR A 71 -17.35 24.61 -29.62
N GLY A 72 -17.03 25.12 -30.81
CA GLY A 72 -16.36 26.42 -31.01
C GLY A 72 -14.98 26.53 -30.34
N ASP A 73 -14.73 27.67 -29.69
CA ASP A 73 -13.44 27.99 -29.05
C ASP A 73 -12.99 26.99 -27.98
N HIS A 74 -13.95 26.35 -27.28
CA HIS A 74 -13.64 25.39 -26.23
C HIS A 74 -13.07 24.09 -26.82
N LEU A 75 -13.58 23.66 -27.97
CA LEU A 75 -13.06 22.53 -28.73
C LEU A 75 -11.67 22.83 -29.29
N ALA A 76 -11.46 24.03 -29.83
CA ALA A 76 -10.15 24.46 -30.35
C ALA A 76 -9.09 24.54 -29.24
N LEU A 77 -9.49 24.93 -28.02
CA LEU A 77 -8.60 24.90 -26.85
C LEU A 77 -8.28 23.46 -26.41
N LEU A 78 -9.28 22.57 -26.38
CA LEU A 78 -9.06 21.15 -26.07
C LEU A 78 -8.11 20.50 -27.09
N GLN A 79 -8.29 20.77 -28.38
CA GLN A 79 -7.42 20.21 -29.42
C GLN A 79 -5.95 20.65 -29.26
N ARG A 80 -5.72 21.88 -28.77
CA ARG A 80 -4.37 22.42 -28.52
C ARG A 80 -3.75 21.88 -27.24
N VAL A 81 -4.52 21.78 -26.17
CA VAL A 81 -4.01 21.41 -24.84
C VAL A 81 -4.00 19.90 -24.64
N CYS A 82 -5.05 19.20 -25.10
CA CYS A 82 -5.31 17.77 -24.92
C CYS A 82 -5.66 17.06 -26.26
N PRO A 83 -4.72 16.99 -27.23
CA PRO A 83 -5.01 16.53 -28.59
C PRO A 83 -5.51 15.09 -28.68
N ARG A 84 -5.18 14.21 -27.72
CA ARG A 84 -5.62 12.80 -27.71
C ARG A 84 -7.08 12.59 -27.31
N LEU A 85 -7.72 13.58 -26.72
CA LEU A 85 -9.15 13.54 -26.39
C LEU A 85 -10.03 14.10 -27.53
N TYR A 86 -9.42 14.61 -28.61
CA TYR A 86 -10.14 15.14 -29.76
C TYR A 86 -10.57 14.01 -30.71
N ALA A 87 -11.88 13.82 -30.86
CA ALA A 87 -12.48 12.79 -31.71
C ALA A 87 -13.16 13.36 -32.97
N GLY A 88 -12.95 14.65 -33.28
CA GLY A 88 -13.58 15.37 -34.39
C GLY A 88 -14.59 16.44 -33.95
N PRO A 89 -15.06 17.30 -34.87
CA PRO A 89 -15.88 18.48 -34.54
C PRO A 89 -17.27 18.13 -33.99
N ASP A 90 -17.80 16.95 -34.34
CA ASP A 90 -19.15 16.54 -33.94
C ASP A 90 -19.21 15.43 -32.87
N ALA A 91 -18.06 14.86 -32.50
CA ALA A 91 -17.98 13.65 -31.66
C ALA A 91 -17.16 13.82 -30.37
N THR A 92 -16.68 15.02 -30.05
CA THR A 92 -15.81 15.25 -28.89
C THR A 92 -16.60 15.65 -27.64
N PHE A 93 -16.50 14.83 -26.60
CA PHE A 93 -17.06 15.05 -25.26
C PHE A 93 -15.93 15.11 -24.24
N ALA A 94 -15.96 16.06 -23.31
CA ALA A 94 -14.92 16.18 -22.29
C ALA A 94 -15.48 16.72 -20.96
N CYS A 95 -14.92 16.22 -19.87
CA CYS A 95 -15.34 16.53 -18.50
C CYS A 95 -14.62 17.72 -17.87
N CYS A 96 -14.24 18.72 -18.67
CA CYS A 96 -13.57 19.90 -18.17
C CYS A 96 -14.10 21.19 -18.78
N SER A 97 -14.09 22.25 -17.97
CA SER A 97 -14.47 23.60 -18.38
C SER A 97 -13.29 24.31 -19.05
N ARG A 98 -13.59 25.38 -19.80
CA ARG A 98 -12.55 26.22 -20.42
C ARG A 98 -11.57 26.79 -19.39
N LYS A 99 -12.03 27.10 -18.18
CA LYS A 99 -11.18 27.61 -17.09
C LYS A 99 -10.22 26.52 -16.60
N GLN A 100 -10.73 25.31 -16.37
CA GLN A 100 -9.89 24.16 -16.02
C GLN A 100 -8.86 23.85 -17.10
N LEU A 101 -9.21 24.00 -18.38
CA LEU A 101 -8.28 23.80 -19.49
C LEU A 101 -7.15 24.82 -19.54
N LEU A 102 -7.44 26.10 -19.28
CA LEU A 102 -6.44 27.16 -19.20
C LEU A 102 -5.56 27.01 -17.95
N SER A 103 -6.16 26.61 -16.84
CA SER A 103 -5.46 26.29 -15.59
C SER A 103 -4.50 25.11 -15.80
N LEU A 104 -4.99 24.05 -16.45
CA LEU A 104 -4.20 22.89 -16.87
C LEU A 104 -3.08 23.28 -17.84
N GLU A 105 -3.34 24.15 -18.83
CA GLU A 105 -2.31 24.66 -19.74
C GLU A 105 -1.22 25.43 -18.98
N ASN A 106 -1.59 26.29 -18.03
CA ASN A 106 -0.65 27.05 -17.21
C ASN A 106 0.15 26.15 -16.25
N SER A 107 -0.50 25.17 -15.60
CA SER A 107 0.17 24.19 -14.74
C SER A 107 1.13 23.30 -15.53
N LEU A 108 0.78 22.99 -16.78
CA LEU A 108 1.62 22.23 -17.70
C LEU A 108 2.64 23.11 -18.45
N ALA A 109 2.59 24.44 -18.38
CA ALA A 109 3.44 25.32 -19.19
C ALA A 109 4.93 25.18 -18.81
N ILE A 110 5.24 25.14 -17.52
CA ILE A 110 6.61 24.95 -17.01
C ILE A 110 7.11 23.55 -17.40
N THR A 111 6.27 22.53 -17.25
CA THR A 111 6.61 21.14 -17.56
C THR A 111 6.72 20.89 -19.06
N LYS A 112 5.86 21.49 -19.89
CA LYS A 112 5.99 21.51 -21.36
C LYS A 112 7.27 22.21 -21.78
N ALA A 113 7.60 23.36 -21.18
CA ALA A 113 8.86 24.07 -21.45
C ALA A 113 10.09 23.19 -21.16
N LEU A 114 10.07 22.43 -20.05
CA LEU A 114 11.11 21.47 -19.69
C LEU A 114 11.15 20.23 -20.62
N LEU A 115 9.99 19.74 -21.07
CA LEU A 115 9.85 18.54 -21.91
C LEU A 115 9.85 18.82 -23.41
N THR A 116 9.97 20.08 -23.86
CA THR A 116 10.00 20.47 -25.28
C THR A 116 11.08 19.76 -26.10
N ARG A 117 12.10 19.19 -25.45
CA ARG A 117 13.16 18.39 -26.09
C ARG A 117 12.70 17.00 -26.55
N CYS A 118 11.54 16.51 -26.11
CA CYS A 118 10.92 15.27 -26.60
C CYS A 118 9.39 15.44 -26.75
N PRO A 119 8.88 15.64 -27.98
CA PRO A 119 7.45 15.83 -28.23
C PRO A 119 6.59 14.68 -27.71
N ALA A 120 7.05 13.43 -27.84
CA ALA A 120 6.32 12.26 -27.36
C ALA A 120 6.22 12.20 -25.82
N CYS A 121 7.25 12.63 -25.09
CA CYS A 121 7.21 12.69 -23.62
C CYS A 121 6.31 13.81 -23.14
N ALA A 122 6.39 14.98 -23.78
CA ALA A 122 5.46 16.07 -23.52
C ALA A 122 4.02 15.62 -23.80
N ASP A 123 3.76 14.95 -24.92
CA ASP A 123 2.44 14.47 -25.30
C ASP A 123 1.90 13.39 -24.36
N ASN A 124 2.70 12.42 -23.93
CA ASN A 124 2.28 11.38 -22.98
C ASN A 124 2.01 11.95 -21.58
N PHE A 125 2.87 12.86 -21.10
CA PHE A 125 2.70 13.52 -19.82
C PHE A 125 1.43 14.38 -19.78
N VAL A 126 1.21 15.14 -20.85
CA VAL A 126 0.00 15.95 -21.05
C VAL A 126 -1.22 15.05 -21.17
N SER A 127 -1.14 13.94 -21.91
CA SER A 127 -2.23 12.98 -22.08
C SER A 127 -2.71 12.39 -20.75
N LEU A 128 -1.81 12.05 -19.83
CA LEU A 128 -2.19 11.53 -18.51
C LEU A 128 -3.00 12.57 -17.71
N HIS A 129 -2.51 13.82 -17.65
CA HIS A 129 -3.19 14.89 -16.94
C HIS A 129 -4.51 15.28 -17.61
N CYS A 130 -4.56 15.23 -18.95
CA CYS A 130 -5.77 15.39 -19.74
C CYS A 130 -6.79 14.28 -19.47
N HIS A 131 -6.40 13.00 -19.40
CA HIS A 131 -7.34 11.92 -19.10
C HIS A 131 -7.88 12.04 -17.66
N ASN A 132 -7.03 12.39 -16.69
CA ASN A 132 -7.50 12.57 -15.32
C ASN A 132 -8.45 13.78 -15.16
N THR A 133 -8.26 14.85 -15.95
CA THR A 133 -8.99 16.12 -15.78
C THR A 133 -10.18 16.26 -16.74
N CYS A 134 -10.06 15.75 -17.96
CA CYS A 134 -10.97 16.01 -19.08
C CYS A 134 -11.58 14.74 -19.69
N SER A 135 -11.20 13.53 -19.27
CA SER A 135 -11.73 12.29 -19.86
C SER A 135 -13.26 12.24 -19.76
N PRO A 136 -13.97 11.84 -20.83
CA PRO A 136 -15.42 11.63 -20.76
C PRO A 136 -15.83 10.52 -19.78
N ASP A 137 -14.91 9.62 -19.40
CA ASP A 137 -15.14 8.47 -18.50
C ASP A 137 -14.47 8.64 -17.12
N GLN A 138 -14.22 9.88 -16.72
CA GLN A 138 -13.46 10.26 -15.51
C GLN A 138 -13.94 9.57 -14.22
N SER A 139 -15.22 9.22 -14.13
CA SER A 139 -15.80 8.66 -12.92
C SER A 139 -15.34 7.24 -12.56
N THR A 140 -14.73 6.44 -13.43
CA THR A 140 -14.63 4.97 -13.22
C THR A 140 -13.47 4.42 -12.37
N PHE A 141 -12.58 5.24 -11.78
CA PHE A 141 -11.23 4.78 -11.38
C PHE A 141 -10.92 4.52 -9.87
N ILE A 142 -11.85 4.62 -8.88
CA ILE A 142 -11.50 4.51 -7.42
C ILE A 142 -12.57 3.74 -6.59
N ASN A 143 -12.39 2.43 -6.30
CA ASN A 143 -13.40 1.59 -5.60
C ASN A 143 -13.09 1.17 -4.13
N ALA A 144 -12.06 0.40 -3.72
CA ALA A 144 -12.03 -0.11 -2.32
C ALA A 144 -11.76 0.93 -1.23
N ARG A 145 -10.94 1.96 -1.50
CA ARG A 145 -10.82 3.10 -0.56
C ARG A 145 -12.15 3.85 -0.44
N ARG A 146 -12.94 3.91 -1.52
CA ARG A 146 -14.30 4.47 -1.54
C ARG A 146 -15.26 3.59 -0.74
N GLU A 147 -15.22 2.26 -0.91
CA GLU A 147 -16.02 1.29 -0.14
C GLU A 147 -15.74 1.41 1.36
N LYS A 148 -14.45 1.45 1.75
CA LYS A 148 -14.04 1.69 3.15
C LYS A 148 -14.53 3.04 3.65
N ALA A 149 -14.33 4.12 2.90
CA ALA A 149 -14.75 5.45 3.31
C ALA A 149 -16.28 5.56 3.44
N PHE A 150 -17.04 4.97 2.50
CA PHE A 150 -18.50 4.89 2.55
C PHE A 150 -18.95 4.10 3.78
N HIS A 151 -18.35 2.94 4.03
CA HIS A 151 -18.63 2.13 5.21
C HIS A 151 -18.34 2.92 6.49
N ASP A 152 -17.16 3.51 6.63
CA ASP A 152 -16.75 4.27 7.81
C ASP A 152 -17.62 5.50 8.04
N GLN A 153 -18.07 6.17 6.97
CA GLN A 153 -18.97 7.33 7.05
C GLN A 153 -20.36 6.95 7.60
N HIS A 154 -20.92 5.82 7.15
CA HIS A 154 -22.29 5.44 7.51
C HIS A 154 -22.35 4.57 8.77
N PHE A 155 -21.39 3.67 8.96
CA PHE A 155 -21.40 2.65 10.02
C PHE A 155 -20.29 2.83 11.07
N GLY A 156 -19.34 3.73 10.84
CA GLY A 156 -18.16 3.91 11.70
C GLY A 156 -17.01 2.95 11.37
N PRO A 157 -15.80 3.21 11.90
CA PRO A 157 -14.65 2.35 11.69
C PRO A 157 -14.86 0.98 12.33
N PHE A 158 -14.34 -0.07 11.68
CA PHE A 158 -14.47 -1.46 12.16
C PHE A 158 -13.88 -1.65 13.57
N PHE A 159 -14.53 -2.43 14.43
CA PHE A 159 -14.13 -2.68 15.82
C PHE A 159 -12.71 -3.25 15.94
N ARG A 160 -12.03 -2.95 17.04
CA ARG A 160 -10.72 -3.53 17.35
C ARG A 160 -10.94 -4.80 18.15
N THR A 161 -10.52 -5.95 17.64
CA THR A 161 -10.70 -7.24 18.29
C THR A 161 -9.39 -7.72 18.90
N ASN A 162 -9.41 -8.02 20.20
CA ASN A 162 -8.30 -8.67 20.90
C ASN A 162 -8.71 -10.11 21.22
N GLN A 163 -7.93 -11.09 20.75
CA GLN A 163 -8.28 -12.50 20.86
C GLN A 163 -7.29 -13.28 21.72
N VAL A 164 -7.83 -14.26 22.44
CA VAL A 164 -7.13 -15.18 23.32
C VAL A 164 -7.52 -16.59 22.94
N ILE A 165 -6.57 -17.38 22.43
CA ILE A 165 -6.78 -18.79 22.11
C ILE A 165 -6.08 -19.61 23.19
N LEU A 166 -6.87 -20.38 23.95
CA LEU A 166 -6.37 -21.21 25.02
C LEU A 166 -6.39 -22.68 24.58
N THR A 167 -5.27 -23.35 24.80
CA THR A 167 -5.14 -24.82 24.74
C THR A 167 -4.66 -25.30 26.11
N ALA A 168 -5.22 -26.40 26.62
CA ALA A 168 -4.99 -26.80 28.01
C ALA A 168 -3.78 -27.74 28.15
N PRO A 169 -2.91 -27.48 29.15
CA PRO A 169 -2.45 -28.52 30.06
C PRO A 169 -3.00 -28.24 31.47
N SER A 170 -3.67 -29.24 32.04
CA SER A 170 -4.29 -29.29 33.39
C SER A 170 -3.69 -28.32 34.44
N ARG A 171 -4.44 -27.38 35.07
CA ARG A 171 -4.22 -26.71 36.41
C ARG A 171 -5.26 -25.60 36.75
N PRO A 172 -5.35 -25.10 38.02
CA PRO A 172 -6.54 -24.39 38.57
C PRO A 172 -6.59 -22.86 38.34
N SER A 173 -7.80 -22.29 38.56
CA SER A 173 -8.23 -20.91 38.25
C SER A 173 -7.56 -19.79 39.07
N TYR A 174 -7.27 -18.65 38.43
CA TYR A 174 -6.76 -17.40 39.03
C TYR A 174 -7.79 -16.25 38.89
N GLN A 175 -7.87 -15.35 39.87
CA GLN A 175 -8.79 -14.21 39.88
C GLN A 175 -7.99 -12.91 40.12
N TYR A 176 -8.28 -11.85 39.37
CA TYR A 176 -7.54 -10.59 39.37
C TYR A 176 -8.47 -9.37 39.46
N ASP A 177 -8.01 -8.32 40.14
CA ASP A 177 -8.64 -7.00 40.22
C ASP A 177 -7.73 -5.95 39.54
N SER A 178 -8.22 -5.28 38.49
CA SER A 178 -7.48 -4.26 37.74
C SER A 178 -7.68 -2.84 38.32
N LEU A 179 -6.59 -2.09 38.51
CA LEU A 179 -6.58 -0.69 38.94
C LEU A 179 -6.18 0.27 37.79
N LEU A 180 -6.83 1.43 37.76
CA LEU A 180 -6.64 2.68 36.99
C LEU A 180 -7.41 2.95 35.67
N LEU A 181 -7.72 1.98 34.79
CA LEU A 181 -8.58 2.17 33.61
C LEU A 181 -9.38 0.89 33.32
N GLY A 182 -10.71 0.96 33.32
CA GLY A 182 -11.57 -0.23 33.23
C GLY A 182 -11.94 -0.58 31.79
N LEU A 183 -12.13 -1.87 31.48
CA LEU A 183 -12.65 -2.34 30.18
C LEU A 183 -13.95 -1.61 29.77
N ARG A 184 -14.79 -1.25 30.75
CA ARG A 184 -16.03 -0.46 30.57
C ARG A 184 -15.85 0.85 29.81
N ASP A 185 -14.67 1.46 29.86
CA ASP A 185 -14.43 2.80 29.29
C ASP A 185 -14.11 2.73 27.78
N VAL A 186 -13.82 1.53 27.25
CA VAL A 186 -13.32 1.33 25.87
C VAL A 186 -14.11 0.26 25.10
N CYS A 187 -14.80 -0.66 25.79
CA CYS A 187 -15.44 -1.82 25.18
C CYS A 187 -16.62 -1.46 24.24
N TYR A 188 -16.85 -2.33 23.26
CA TYR A 188 -18.06 -2.28 22.45
C TYR A 188 -19.25 -2.85 23.25
N ALA A 189 -20.30 -2.06 23.44
CA ALA A 189 -21.50 -2.46 24.19
C ALA A 189 -22.76 -2.31 23.31
N PRO A 190 -23.33 -3.42 22.78
CA PRO A 190 -24.39 -3.37 21.78
C PRO A 190 -25.75 -2.92 22.33
N LEU A 191 -26.08 -3.27 23.59
CA LEU A 191 -27.35 -2.90 24.21
C LEU A 191 -27.31 -1.52 24.91
N ASN A 192 -26.17 -1.14 25.50
CA ASN A 192 -26.01 0.10 26.27
C ASN A 192 -24.75 0.89 25.84
N PRO A 193 -24.73 1.49 24.64
CA PRO A 193 -23.53 2.11 24.09
C PRO A 193 -23.06 3.40 24.78
N ASN A 194 -23.94 4.13 25.47
CA ASN A 194 -23.62 5.45 26.05
C ASN A 194 -23.22 5.41 27.53
N ASN A 195 -23.57 4.35 28.26
CA ASN A 195 -23.29 4.22 29.69
C ASN A 195 -23.12 2.73 30.05
N ALA A 196 -22.09 2.11 29.48
CA ALA A 196 -21.86 0.68 29.57
C ALA A 196 -21.40 0.25 30.97
N SER A 197 -22.03 -0.79 31.50
CA SER A 197 -21.47 -1.59 32.59
C SER A 197 -20.53 -2.68 32.05
N LEU A 198 -19.75 -3.33 32.91
CA LEU A 198 -18.89 -4.44 32.50
C LEU A 198 -19.67 -5.61 31.87
N ALA A 199 -20.91 -5.83 32.30
CA ALA A 199 -21.78 -6.87 31.75
C ALA A 199 -22.36 -6.52 30.37
N ASP A 200 -22.30 -5.25 29.97
CA ASP A 200 -22.75 -4.81 28.64
C ASP A 200 -21.65 -4.95 27.58
N CYS A 201 -20.40 -5.20 27.99
CA CYS A 201 -19.26 -5.32 27.07
C CYS A 201 -19.32 -6.62 26.26
N CYS A 202 -19.14 -6.51 24.94
CA CYS A 202 -19.11 -7.65 24.03
C CYS A 202 -17.83 -8.48 24.21
N ILE A 203 -17.97 -9.58 24.95
CA ILE A 203 -16.94 -10.60 25.17
C ILE A 203 -17.50 -11.93 24.67
N ASN A 204 -16.90 -12.50 23.63
CA ASN A 204 -17.29 -13.82 23.13
C ASN A 204 -16.39 -14.88 23.74
N SER A 205 -16.98 -15.90 24.35
CA SER A 205 -16.28 -17.04 24.98
C SER A 205 -17.27 -18.16 25.24
N LEU A 206 -16.81 -19.40 25.41
CA LEU A 206 -17.63 -20.52 25.89
C LEU A 206 -18.32 -20.20 27.23
N LEU A 207 -17.64 -19.43 28.09
CA LEU A 207 -18.17 -19.06 29.42
C LEU A 207 -19.42 -18.18 29.34
N GLN A 208 -19.70 -17.57 28.20
CA GLN A 208 -20.88 -16.75 28.01
C GLN A 208 -22.20 -17.53 27.96
N TYR A 209 -22.15 -18.82 27.62
CA TYR A 209 -23.34 -19.68 27.77
C TYR A 209 -23.81 -19.74 29.24
N PHE A 210 -22.89 -19.55 30.18
CA PHE A 210 -23.17 -19.48 31.61
C PHE A 210 -23.17 -18.03 32.14
N GLN A 211 -23.22 -17.04 31.25
CA GLN A 211 -23.20 -15.60 31.55
C GLN A 211 -22.04 -15.23 32.47
N SER A 212 -20.88 -15.85 32.25
CA SER A 212 -19.65 -15.67 33.03
C SER A 212 -19.84 -15.88 34.54
N ASN A 213 -20.85 -16.66 34.94
CA ASN A 213 -21.20 -16.89 36.34
C ASN A 213 -20.75 -18.28 36.80
N ARG A 214 -19.81 -18.32 37.74
CA ARG A 214 -19.26 -19.56 38.30
C ARG A 214 -20.32 -20.45 38.95
N THR A 215 -21.32 -19.88 39.60
CA THR A 215 -22.40 -20.66 40.23
C THR A 215 -23.20 -21.39 39.16
N ARG A 216 -23.51 -20.73 38.03
CA ARG A 216 -24.25 -21.36 36.91
C ARG A 216 -23.48 -22.51 36.27
N LEU A 217 -22.17 -22.36 36.11
CA LEU A 217 -21.30 -23.39 35.57
C LEU A 217 -21.23 -24.66 36.44
N LEU A 218 -21.37 -24.51 37.76
CA LEU A 218 -21.29 -25.62 38.72
C LEU A 218 -22.65 -26.21 39.10
N LEU A 219 -23.75 -25.74 38.49
CA LEU A 219 -25.09 -26.28 38.74
C LEU A 219 -25.23 -27.70 38.16
N THR A 220 -25.95 -28.55 38.88
CA THR A 220 -26.41 -29.86 38.40
C THR A 220 -27.86 -30.07 38.80
N ALA A 221 -28.62 -30.82 38.01
CA ALA A 221 -30.01 -31.13 38.28
C ALA A 221 -30.34 -32.57 37.88
N ASN A 222 -31.38 -33.17 38.45
CA ASN A 222 -31.85 -34.49 38.03
C ASN A 222 -33.03 -34.32 37.06
N GLN A 223 -32.99 -34.99 35.92
CA GLN A 223 -34.04 -34.95 34.90
C GLN A 223 -34.48 -36.37 34.54
N THR A 224 -35.79 -36.57 34.41
CA THR A 224 -36.38 -37.82 33.92
C THR A 224 -36.77 -37.68 32.45
N LEU A 225 -36.14 -38.47 31.58
CA LEU A 225 -36.49 -38.53 30.16
C LEU A 225 -36.78 -39.99 29.81
N THR A 226 -37.94 -40.26 29.18
CA THR A 226 -38.34 -41.61 28.75
C THR A 226 -38.26 -42.69 29.85
N GLY A 227 -38.55 -42.32 31.10
CA GLY A 227 -38.54 -43.24 32.25
C GLY A 227 -37.15 -43.48 32.88
N GLN A 228 -36.09 -42.88 32.36
CA GLN A 228 -34.74 -42.91 32.96
C GLN A 228 -34.43 -41.57 33.64
N THR A 229 -34.02 -41.61 34.91
CA THR A 229 -33.54 -40.44 35.65
C THR A 229 -32.03 -40.34 35.48
N ALA A 230 -31.54 -39.25 34.92
CA ALA A 230 -30.12 -38.93 34.82
C ALA A 230 -29.82 -37.55 35.42
N GLN A 231 -28.57 -37.36 35.83
CA GLN A 231 -28.09 -36.06 36.28
C GLN A 231 -27.62 -35.27 35.06
N VAL A 232 -28.16 -34.05 34.90
CA VAL A 232 -27.75 -33.08 33.89
C VAL A 232 -26.78 -32.07 34.49
N ASP A 233 -25.77 -31.70 33.71
CA ASP A 233 -24.71 -30.77 34.12
C ASP A 233 -24.41 -29.69 33.04
N TRP A 234 -23.28 -28.99 33.22
CA TRP A 234 -22.85 -27.95 32.28
C TRP A 234 -22.59 -28.48 30.87
N ARG A 235 -22.27 -29.76 30.68
CA ARG A 235 -21.99 -30.36 29.37
C ARG A 235 -23.26 -30.44 28.54
N ASP A 236 -24.37 -30.84 29.16
CA ASP A 236 -25.68 -30.88 28.52
C ASP A 236 -26.12 -29.47 28.10
N HIS A 237 -25.94 -28.50 29.00
CA HIS A 237 -26.24 -27.10 28.69
C HIS A 237 -25.37 -26.55 27.54
N PHE A 238 -24.06 -26.84 27.56
CA PHE A 238 -23.15 -26.46 26.48
C PHE A 238 -23.57 -27.07 25.14
N LEU A 239 -23.85 -28.38 25.08
CA LEU A 239 -24.29 -29.04 23.85
C LEU A 239 -25.64 -28.49 23.35
N TYR A 240 -26.55 -28.16 24.27
CA TYR A 240 -27.82 -27.53 23.94
C TYR A 240 -27.60 -26.16 23.31
N CYS A 241 -26.81 -25.29 23.94
CA CYS A 241 -26.53 -23.94 23.46
C CYS A 241 -25.69 -23.92 22.19
N ALA A 242 -24.79 -24.89 21.99
CA ALA A 242 -24.01 -24.99 20.79
C ALA A 242 -24.90 -25.28 19.56
N ASN A 243 -25.89 -26.15 19.72
CA ASN A 243 -26.85 -26.47 18.65
C ASN A 243 -27.96 -25.43 18.49
N ALA A 244 -28.32 -24.71 19.55
CA ALA A 244 -29.41 -23.72 19.56
C ALA A 244 -29.03 -22.43 20.32
N PRO A 245 -28.09 -21.62 19.78
CA PRO A 245 -27.50 -20.47 20.50
C PRO A 245 -28.47 -19.32 20.77
N LEU A 246 -29.60 -19.26 20.05
CA LEU A 246 -30.64 -18.24 20.19
C LEU A 246 -31.68 -18.56 21.28
N THR A 247 -31.41 -19.56 22.13
CA THR A 247 -32.38 -20.03 23.13
C THR A 247 -32.32 -19.23 24.44
N PHE A 248 -33.46 -18.70 24.89
CA PHE A 248 -33.59 -17.97 26.16
C PHE A 248 -33.75 -18.87 27.38
N LYS A 249 -34.13 -20.14 27.17
CA LYS A 249 -34.33 -21.13 28.22
C LYS A 249 -34.12 -22.54 27.65
N ASP A 250 -33.14 -23.26 28.15
CA ASP A 250 -32.90 -24.64 27.74
C ASP A 250 -34.04 -25.58 28.18
N GLY A 251 -34.16 -26.70 27.46
CA GLY A 251 -35.16 -27.74 27.75
C GLY A 251 -34.75 -28.69 28.87
N THR A 252 -33.59 -28.48 29.49
CA THR A 252 -33.08 -29.29 30.59
C THR A 252 -33.70 -28.86 31.93
N ALA A 253 -33.49 -29.65 32.98
CA ALA A 253 -33.88 -29.25 34.33
C ALA A 253 -33.13 -27.99 34.86
N LEU A 254 -32.05 -27.55 34.19
CA LEU A 254 -31.25 -26.38 34.58
C LEU A 254 -31.96 -25.05 34.25
N ALA A 255 -32.81 -25.02 33.23
CA ALA A 255 -33.60 -23.85 32.83
C ALA A 255 -32.77 -22.56 32.60
N LEU A 256 -31.56 -22.69 32.05
CA LEU A 256 -30.60 -21.62 31.80
C LEU A 256 -30.76 -21.00 30.41
N SER A 257 -30.34 -19.74 30.26
CA SER A 257 -30.30 -19.03 28.98
C SER A 257 -29.01 -19.35 28.23
N CYS A 258 -29.05 -19.45 26.90
CA CYS A 258 -27.86 -19.58 26.05
C CYS A 258 -27.32 -18.23 25.56
N MET A 259 -28.00 -17.12 25.84
CA MET A 259 -27.51 -15.78 25.49
C MET A 259 -26.40 -15.31 26.44
N ALA A 260 -25.46 -14.53 25.92
CA ALA A 260 -24.46 -13.85 26.74
C ALA A 260 -25.07 -12.84 27.71
N ASP A 261 -24.28 -12.42 28.70
CA ASP A 261 -24.62 -11.35 29.63
C ASP A 261 -24.94 -10.01 28.93
N TYR A 262 -24.20 -9.69 27.86
CA TYR A 262 -24.43 -8.51 27.02
C TYR A 262 -25.65 -8.64 26.09
N GLY A 263 -26.41 -9.74 26.19
CA GLY A 263 -27.74 -9.91 25.59
C GLY A 263 -27.77 -10.23 24.10
N ALA A 264 -26.70 -10.85 23.58
CA ALA A 264 -26.68 -11.41 22.23
C ALA A 264 -26.32 -12.92 22.24
N PRO A 265 -26.64 -13.67 21.17
CA PRO A 265 -26.24 -15.06 21.06
C PRO A 265 -24.73 -15.20 20.81
N VAL A 266 -24.12 -16.21 21.41
CA VAL A 266 -22.74 -16.60 21.12
C VAL A 266 -22.75 -17.84 20.24
N PHE A 267 -22.29 -17.69 19.00
CA PHE A 267 -22.20 -18.81 18.09
C PHE A 267 -21.01 -19.72 18.44
N PRO A 268 -21.12 -21.05 18.26
CA PRO A 268 -20.07 -22.01 18.64
C PRO A 268 -18.72 -21.71 18.00
N PHE A 269 -18.70 -21.36 16.71
CA PHE A 269 -17.50 -21.02 15.95
C PHE A 269 -16.78 -19.75 16.43
N LEU A 270 -17.39 -18.95 17.32
CA LEU A 270 -16.75 -17.81 17.97
C LEU A 270 -16.20 -18.13 19.37
N ALA A 271 -16.55 -19.30 19.92
CA ALA A 271 -16.24 -19.71 21.29
C ALA A 271 -15.29 -20.92 21.36
N VAL A 272 -15.39 -21.84 20.40
CA VAL A 272 -14.58 -23.07 20.32
C VAL A 272 -14.07 -23.29 18.89
N GLY A 273 -12.98 -24.03 18.73
CA GLY A 273 -12.35 -24.31 17.43
C GLY A 273 -11.59 -25.64 17.39
N GLY A 274 -11.29 -26.14 16.19
CA GLY A 274 -10.64 -27.43 15.98
C GLY A 274 -11.61 -28.60 16.15
N TYR A 275 -12.74 -28.57 15.46
CA TYR A 275 -13.76 -29.62 15.48
C TYR A 275 -14.21 -29.97 14.06
N GLU A 276 -14.68 -31.20 13.84
CA GLU A 276 -15.14 -31.64 12.53
C GLU A 276 -16.68 -31.65 12.45
N GLY A 277 -17.23 -30.97 11.45
CA GLY A 277 -18.68 -30.91 11.22
C GLY A 277 -19.43 -30.21 12.36
N ASN A 278 -20.41 -30.91 12.96
CA ASN A 278 -21.23 -30.39 14.06
C ASN A 278 -20.83 -30.94 15.43
N ASP A 279 -19.69 -31.63 15.55
CA ASP A 279 -19.24 -32.19 16.83
C ASP A 279 -18.45 -31.16 17.66
N TYR A 280 -19.16 -30.16 18.20
CA TYR A 280 -18.57 -29.12 19.05
C TYR A 280 -17.94 -29.66 20.35
N SER A 281 -18.27 -30.90 20.74
CA SER A 281 -17.76 -31.53 21.96
C SER A 281 -16.29 -31.94 21.86
N ALA A 282 -15.83 -32.19 20.63
CA ALA A 282 -14.47 -32.61 20.30
C ALA A 282 -13.49 -31.44 20.12
N ALA A 283 -13.93 -30.19 20.35
CA ALA A 283 -13.12 -29.00 20.08
C ALA A 283 -11.80 -28.98 20.86
N GLU A 284 -10.69 -28.75 20.15
CA GLU A 284 -9.34 -28.73 20.71
C GLU A 284 -8.94 -27.38 21.34
N ALA A 285 -9.58 -26.28 20.94
CA ALA A 285 -9.22 -24.93 21.36
C ALA A 285 -10.42 -24.10 21.85
N LEU A 286 -10.19 -23.27 22.87
CA LEU A 286 -11.15 -22.28 23.36
C LEU A 286 -10.75 -20.88 22.88
N ILE A 287 -11.71 -20.11 22.40
CA ILE A 287 -11.50 -18.78 21.84
C ILE A 287 -12.20 -17.75 22.74
N LEU A 288 -11.46 -16.74 23.19
CA LEU A 288 -12.02 -15.58 23.88
C LEU A 288 -11.73 -14.34 23.04
N THR A 289 -12.76 -13.60 22.67
CA THR A 289 -12.65 -12.38 21.85
C THR A 289 -13.21 -11.18 22.61
N PHE A 290 -12.37 -10.16 22.81
CA PHE A 290 -12.74 -8.86 23.36
C PHE A 290 -12.91 -7.86 22.21
N SER A 291 -14.10 -7.27 22.09
CA SER A 291 -14.38 -6.27 21.05
C SER A 291 -14.33 -4.85 21.64
N LEU A 292 -13.48 -3.99 21.08
CA LEU A 292 -13.33 -2.59 21.47
C LEU A 292 -13.85 -1.66 20.38
N ASN A 293 -14.35 -0.49 20.79
CA ASN A 293 -14.70 0.57 19.84
C ASN A 293 -13.45 1.10 19.12
N ASN A 294 -13.59 1.37 17.83
CA ASN A 294 -12.54 2.00 17.03
C ASN A 294 -12.88 3.47 16.75
N TYR A 295 -11.85 4.28 16.49
CA TYR A 295 -12.00 5.72 16.32
C TYR A 295 -11.11 6.25 15.18
N PRO A 296 -11.49 7.36 14.52
CA PRO A 296 -10.67 8.02 13.52
C PRO A 296 -9.31 8.51 14.07
N PRO A 297 -8.27 8.61 13.22
CA PRO A 297 -6.99 9.18 13.63
C PRO A 297 -7.17 10.65 14.07
N GLY A 298 -6.68 10.98 15.27
CA GLY A 298 -6.84 12.30 15.91
C GLY A 298 -7.84 12.34 17.07
N ASP A 299 -8.70 11.33 17.22
CA ASP A 299 -9.58 11.21 18.37
C ASP A 299 -8.80 10.79 19.64
N PRO A 300 -8.89 11.51 20.77
CA PRO A 300 -8.19 11.16 22.01
C PRO A 300 -8.57 9.78 22.56
N ARG A 301 -9.78 9.28 22.26
CA ARG A 301 -10.24 7.95 22.69
C ARG A 301 -9.46 6.82 22.03
N LEU A 302 -8.88 7.06 20.84
CA LEU A 302 -8.00 6.09 20.20
C LEU A 302 -6.73 5.83 21.04
N ALA A 303 -6.18 6.88 21.65
CA ALA A 303 -5.02 6.75 22.53
C ALA A 303 -5.36 5.95 23.80
N GLN A 304 -6.55 6.17 24.37
CA GLN A 304 -7.04 5.40 25.52
C GLN A 304 -7.20 3.91 25.18
N ALA A 305 -7.77 3.59 24.01
CA ALA A 305 -7.88 2.22 23.54
C ALA A 305 -6.51 1.54 23.39
N ARG A 306 -5.53 2.26 22.84
CA ARG A 306 -4.14 1.77 22.71
C ARG A 306 -3.45 1.57 24.07
N LEU A 307 -3.74 2.40 25.07
CA LEU A 307 -3.22 2.23 26.43
C LEU A 307 -3.81 0.99 27.12
N TRP A 308 -5.13 0.77 27.01
CA TRP A 308 -5.78 -0.42 27.54
C TRP A 308 -5.24 -1.68 26.88
N GLU A 309 -5.12 -1.68 25.56
CA GLU A 309 -4.44 -2.75 24.82
C GLU A 309 -3.04 -2.96 25.37
N GLY A 310 -2.25 -1.89 25.55
CA GLY A 310 -0.91 -2.01 26.10
C GLY A 310 -0.83 -2.79 27.42
N ALA A 311 -1.73 -2.48 28.36
CA ALA A 311 -1.83 -3.15 29.66
C ALA A 311 -2.35 -4.60 29.55
N PHE A 312 -3.39 -4.84 28.74
CA PHE A 312 -3.93 -6.17 28.48
C PHE A 312 -2.83 -7.14 28.02
N LEU A 313 -1.90 -6.65 27.22
CA LEU A 313 -0.88 -7.46 26.58
C LEU A 313 0.29 -7.78 27.53
N GLU A 314 0.58 -6.88 28.49
CA GLU A 314 1.49 -7.19 29.59
C GLU A 314 0.96 -8.30 30.48
N GLU A 315 -0.34 -8.27 30.79
CA GLU A 315 -1.00 -9.27 31.63
C GLU A 315 -1.04 -10.63 30.93
N VAL A 316 -1.43 -10.62 29.66
CA VAL A 316 -1.42 -11.81 28.83
C VAL A 316 -0.02 -12.43 28.72
N ARG A 317 1.04 -11.61 28.61
CA ARG A 317 2.43 -12.09 28.63
C ARG A 317 2.87 -12.61 30.00
N ALA A 318 2.33 -12.05 31.09
CA ALA A 318 2.57 -12.57 32.44
C ALA A 318 1.90 -13.94 32.60
N PHE A 319 0.67 -14.08 32.12
CA PHE A 319 -0.08 -15.33 32.05
C PHE A 319 0.64 -16.37 31.17
N GLN A 320 1.14 -15.99 29.99
CA GLN A 320 1.94 -16.86 29.10
C GLN A 320 3.26 -17.32 29.73
N ARG A 321 3.90 -16.50 30.57
CA ARG A 321 5.12 -16.93 31.28
C ARG A 321 4.83 -18.03 32.31
N GLN A 322 3.60 -18.12 32.81
CA GLN A 322 3.15 -19.17 33.72
C GLN A 322 2.46 -20.35 33.02
N MET A 323 1.83 -20.11 31.87
CA MET A 323 1.08 -21.06 31.07
C MET A 323 1.73 -21.14 29.71
N ALA A 324 2.34 -22.27 29.33
CA ALA A 324 3.01 -22.44 28.04
C ALA A 324 2.02 -22.34 26.86
N GLY A 325 1.52 -21.14 26.55
CA GLY A 325 0.52 -20.84 25.52
C GLY A 325 0.66 -19.40 25.01
N THR A 326 0.50 -19.22 23.70
CA THR A 326 0.88 -17.99 22.98
C THR A 326 -0.29 -17.07 22.70
N LEU A 327 -0.05 -15.76 22.81
CA LEU A 327 -1.13 -14.79 22.88
C LEU A 327 -0.67 -13.33 22.62
N GLN A 328 -1.59 -12.50 22.13
CA GLN A 328 -1.35 -11.37 21.21
C GLN A 328 -0.63 -10.12 21.81
N ARG A 329 -0.04 -9.27 20.92
CA ARG A 329 0.06 -7.77 20.80
C ARG A 329 0.32 -7.41 19.33
N SER A 330 0.03 -6.16 18.97
CA SER A 330 -0.08 -5.56 17.64
C SER A 330 1.07 -5.87 16.67
N LEU A 331 0.68 -6.23 15.44
CA LEU A 331 1.54 -6.39 14.26
C LEU A 331 2.46 -5.17 14.02
N GLU A 332 1.99 -3.95 14.35
CA GLU A 332 2.73 -2.70 14.14
C GLU A 332 3.91 -2.51 15.11
N ASP A 333 3.72 -2.82 16.40
CA ASP A 333 4.75 -2.61 17.43
C ASP A 333 5.94 -3.57 17.21
N GLU A 334 5.66 -4.79 16.76
CA GLU A 334 6.69 -5.83 16.63
C GLU A 334 7.61 -5.62 15.42
N ILE A 335 7.06 -5.19 14.28
CA ILE A 335 7.86 -4.88 13.08
C ILE A 335 8.83 -3.73 13.36
N SER A 336 8.43 -2.76 14.20
CA SER A 336 9.28 -1.63 14.58
C SER A 336 10.49 -2.07 15.44
N ARG A 337 10.32 -3.09 16.29
CA ARG A 337 11.38 -3.64 17.16
C ARG A 337 12.47 -4.36 16.36
N THR A 338 12.08 -5.31 15.50
CA THR A 338 13.05 -6.11 14.72
C THR A 338 13.88 -5.22 13.79
N THR A 339 13.27 -4.18 13.24
CA THR A 339 13.99 -3.21 12.41
C THR A 339 15.10 -2.48 13.17
N ALA A 340 14.85 -2.07 14.41
CA ALA A 340 15.86 -1.43 15.23
C ALA A 340 17.04 -2.39 15.53
N GLU A 341 16.78 -3.70 15.61
CA GLU A 341 17.81 -4.72 15.81
C GLU A 341 18.68 -4.99 14.57
N ASP A 342 18.15 -4.79 13.36
CA ASP A 342 18.90 -5.01 12.12
C ASP A 342 19.75 -3.78 11.70
N LEU A 343 19.48 -2.59 12.26
CA LEU A 343 20.22 -1.35 11.94
C LEU A 343 21.76 -1.47 12.12
N PRO A 344 22.29 -2.11 13.18
CA PRO A 344 23.72 -2.35 13.33
C PRO A 344 24.30 -3.27 12.25
N ILE A 345 23.53 -4.24 11.74
CA ILE A 345 23.99 -5.17 10.69
C ILE A 345 24.24 -4.41 9.39
N PHE A 346 23.34 -3.47 9.05
CA PHE A 346 23.55 -2.57 7.92
C PHE A 346 24.80 -1.70 8.11
N ALA A 347 25.04 -1.17 9.30
CA ALA A 347 26.26 -0.39 9.60
C ALA A 347 27.55 -1.21 9.37
N ILE A 348 27.54 -2.50 9.74
CA ILE A 348 28.66 -3.43 9.49
C ILE A 348 28.86 -3.63 7.98
N SER A 349 27.78 -3.75 7.20
CA SER A 349 27.87 -3.89 5.73
C SER A 349 28.57 -2.68 5.09
N TYR A 350 28.25 -1.47 5.52
CA TYR A 350 28.89 -0.24 5.05
C TYR A 350 30.37 -0.18 5.41
N LEU A 351 30.73 -0.62 6.62
CA LEU A 351 32.13 -0.68 7.06
C LEU A 351 32.94 -1.65 6.19
N VAL A 352 32.38 -2.80 5.85
CA VAL A 352 33.07 -3.79 5.01
C VAL A 352 33.28 -3.28 3.58
N ILE A 353 32.28 -2.60 3.00
CA ILE A 353 32.41 -1.98 1.67
C ILE A 353 33.50 -0.89 1.69
N PHE A 354 33.53 -0.06 2.73
CA PHE A 354 34.58 0.96 2.90
C PHE A 354 35.99 0.35 2.97
N LEU A 355 36.15 -0.72 3.76
CA LEU A 355 37.42 -1.42 3.89
C LEU A 355 37.84 -2.03 2.55
N TYR A 356 36.91 -2.65 1.83
CA TYR A 356 37.15 -3.19 0.49
C TYR A 356 37.66 -2.11 -0.48
N ILE A 357 36.95 -0.99 -0.61
CA ILE A 357 37.34 0.10 -1.54
C ILE A 357 38.74 0.64 -1.20
N SER A 358 39.00 0.86 0.08
CA SER A 358 40.28 1.41 0.57
C SER A 358 41.46 0.49 0.27
N LEU A 359 41.22 -0.83 0.26
CA LEU A 359 42.23 -1.85 0.01
C LEU A 359 42.38 -2.16 -1.50
N ALA A 360 41.28 -2.41 -2.20
CA ALA A 360 41.29 -2.84 -3.59
C ALA A 360 41.87 -1.77 -4.55
N LEU A 361 41.81 -0.48 -4.18
CA LEU A 361 42.43 0.61 -4.94
C LEU A 361 43.91 0.88 -4.58
N GLY A 362 44.44 0.19 -3.56
CA GLY A 362 45.83 0.30 -3.12
C GLY A 362 46.80 -0.45 -4.04
N SER A 363 48.04 0.04 -4.11
CA SER A 363 49.13 -0.63 -4.86
C SER A 363 50.12 -1.25 -3.88
N TYR A 364 50.17 -2.58 -3.79
CA TYR A 364 50.95 -3.25 -2.75
C TYR A 364 52.30 -3.75 -3.25
N THR A 365 53.37 -3.23 -2.64
CA THR A 365 54.74 -3.74 -2.85
C THR A 365 55.26 -4.57 -1.68
N SER A 366 54.76 -4.31 -0.46
CA SER A 366 55.14 -5.04 0.77
C SER A 366 54.09 -4.87 1.87
N TRP A 367 53.90 -5.89 2.71
CA TRP A 367 52.95 -5.89 3.83
C TRP A 367 53.20 -4.77 4.86
N ARG A 368 54.46 -4.35 5.06
CA ARG A 368 54.79 -3.24 5.98
C ARG A 368 54.37 -1.86 5.47
N ARG A 369 54.17 -1.70 4.14
CA ARG A 369 53.74 -0.43 3.52
C ARG A 369 52.24 -0.37 3.23
N MET A 370 51.50 -1.44 3.51
CA MET A 370 50.04 -1.52 3.37
C MET A 370 49.27 -0.31 3.96
N PRO A 371 49.55 0.20 5.19
CA PRO A 371 48.82 1.35 5.72
C PRO A 371 49.14 2.68 5.02
N VAL A 372 50.25 2.77 4.28
CA VAL A 372 50.65 3.97 3.52
C VAL A 372 50.16 3.89 2.07
N ASP A 373 50.17 2.69 1.49
CA ASP A 373 49.81 2.46 0.10
C ASP A 373 48.28 2.31 -0.11
N ALA A 374 47.53 1.95 0.95
CA ALA A 374 46.07 1.88 0.93
C ALA A 374 45.44 3.26 0.69
N LYS A 375 44.42 3.31 -0.17
CA LYS A 375 43.74 4.56 -0.56
C LYS A 375 42.59 4.90 0.38
N VAL A 376 42.88 4.91 1.68
CA VAL A 376 41.88 5.14 2.76
C VAL A 376 41.18 6.49 2.61
N THR A 377 41.92 7.54 2.25
CA THR A 377 41.34 8.88 2.04
C THR A 377 40.34 8.90 0.88
N LEU A 378 40.60 8.13 -0.17
CA LEU A 378 39.74 8.05 -1.35
C LEU A 378 38.50 7.18 -1.08
N GLY A 379 38.67 6.09 -0.31
CA GLY A 379 37.55 5.29 0.20
C GLY A 379 36.63 6.08 1.13
N LEU A 380 37.20 6.86 2.06
CA LEU A 380 36.43 7.70 2.99
C LEU A 380 35.68 8.82 2.24
N GLY A 381 36.35 9.45 1.28
CA GLY A 381 35.74 10.45 0.41
C GLY A 381 34.59 9.87 -0.42
N GLY A 382 34.74 8.68 -0.98
CA GLY A 382 33.69 8.01 -1.74
C GLY A 382 32.45 7.70 -0.92
N VAL A 383 32.62 7.12 0.27
CA VAL A 383 31.50 6.82 1.19
C VAL A 383 30.83 8.10 1.69
N ALA A 384 31.61 9.14 2.03
CA ALA A 384 31.06 10.42 2.47
C ALA A 384 30.22 11.13 1.39
N VAL A 385 30.65 11.06 0.12
CA VAL A 385 29.89 11.63 -1.01
C VAL A 385 28.56 10.90 -1.18
N VAL A 386 28.57 9.56 -1.11
CA VAL A 386 27.35 8.75 -1.22
C VAL A 386 26.38 9.04 -0.07
N LEU A 387 26.85 9.01 1.19
CA LEU A 387 26.00 9.29 2.35
C LEU A 387 25.49 10.72 2.35
N GLY A 388 26.33 11.68 1.93
CA GLY A 388 25.94 13.08 1.75
C GLY A 388 24.81 13.24 0.72
N ALA A 389 24.87 12.50 -0.40
CA ALA A 389 23.83 12.50 -1.41
C ALA A 389 22.50 11.93 -0.87
N VAL A 390 22.55 10.82 -0.14
CA VAL A 390 21.36 10.20 0.48
C VAL A 390 20.73 11.13 1.52
N MET A 391 21.54 11.71 2.40
CA MET A 391 21.06 12.65 3.43
C MET A 391 20.50 13.93 2.83
N ALA A 392 21.12 14.46 1.76
CA ALA A 392 20.60 15.63 1.04
C ALA A 392 19.26 15.32 0.36
N ALA A 393 19.12 14.15 -0.26
CA ALA A 393 17.87 13.71 -0.87
C ALA A 393 16.74 13.51 0.17
N MET A 394 17.04 12.82 1.27
CA MET A 394 16.11 12.65 2.38
C MET A 394 15.74 13.99 3.02
N GLY A 395 16.72 14.90 3.20
CA GLY A 395 16.51 16.24 3.73
C GLY A 395 15.63 17.11 2.83
N LEU A 396 15.82 17.03 1.50
CA LEU A 396 14.98 17.73 0.53
C LEU A 396 13.53 17.22 0.56
N PHE A 397 13.33 15.90 0.63
CA PHE A 397 11.99 15.32 0.73
C PHE A 397 11.32 15.63 2.06
N ALA A 398 12.07 15.60 3.15
CA ALA A 398 11.59 16.05 4.45
C ALA A 398 11.19 17.54 4.42
N TYR A 399 11.96 18.39 3.72
CA TYR A 399 11.63 19.80 3.52
C TYR A 399 10.35 20.00 2.70
N LEU A 400 10.12 19.14 1.69
CA LEU A 400 8.89 19.09 0.91
C LEU A 400 7.72 18.42 1.64
N SER A 401 7.87 18.11 2.93
CA SER A 401 6.87 17.42 3.76
C SER A 401 6.42 16.07 3.20
N VAL A 402 7.31 15.40 2.46
CA VAL A 402 7.09 14.02 2.01
C VAL A 402 7.50 13.07 3.15
N PRO A 403 6.57 12.25 3.67
CA PRO A 403 6.89 11.31 4.73
C PRO A 403 7.82 10.20 4.23
N SER A 404 8.91 9.95 4.95
CA SER A 404 9.85 8.86 4.66
C SER A 404 9.41 7.53 5.26
N SER A 405 9.77 6.41 4.62
CA SER A 405 9.50 5.06 5.11
C SER A 405 10.77 4.35 5.62
N LEU A 406 10.56 3.29 6.40
CA LEU A 406 11.63 2.53 7.03
C LEU A 406 12.47 1.73 6.01
N VAL A 407 11.84 1.20 4.97
CA VAL A 407 12.53 0.52 3.86
C VAL A 407 13.41 1.50 3.07
N VAL A 408 12.97 2.75 2.89
CA VAL A 408 13.79 3.79 2.23
C VAL A 408 15.04 4.09 3.06
N LEU A 409 14.90 4.17 4.39
CA LEU A 409 16.03 4.37 5.29
C LEU A 409 17.06 3.23 5.20
N GLN A 410 16.61 2.00 4.92
CA GLN A 410 17.47 0.80 4.89
C GLN A 410 18.07 0.50 3.50
N VAL A 411 17.25 0.56 2.44
CA VAL A 411 17.60 0.05 1.10
C VAL A 411 18.28 1.12 0.25
N VAL A 412 17.83 2.38 0.32
CA VAL A 412 18.34 3.44 -0.54
C VAL A 412 19.84 3.70 -0.31
N PRO A 413 20.34 3.83 0.93
CA PRO A 413 21.78 4.05 1.09
C PRO A 413 22.61 2.84 0.65
N PHE A 414 22.07 1.62 0.70
CA PHE A 414 22.75 0.42 0.24
C PHE A 414 22.84 0.39 -1.30
N LEU A 415 21.72 0.64 -1.99
CA LEU A 415 21.64 0.68 -3.44
C LEU A 415 22.48 1.82 -4.03
N VAL A 416 22.40 3.02 -3.45
CA VAL A 416 23.17 4.18 -3.93
C VAL A 416 24.67 3.96 -3.70
N LEU A 417 25.06 3.29 -2.62
CA LEU A 417 26.46 2.94 -2.40
C LEU A 417 26.97 1.90 -3.39
N ALA A 418 26.18 0.87 -3.68
CA ALA A 418 26.50 -0.13 -4.70
C ALA A 418 26.89 0.52 -6.03
N VAL A 419 26.00 1.35 -6.58
CA VAL A 419 26.22 2.02 -7.88
C VAL A 419 27.27 3.14 -7.80
N GLY A 420 27.29 3.89 -6.69
CA GLY A 420 28.19 5.02 -6.50
C GLY A 420 29.65 4.60 -6.35
N ALA A 421 29.91 3.51 -5.62
CA ALA A 421 31.26 2.97 -5.43
C ALA A 421 31.85 2.45 -6.75
N ASP A 422 31.05 1.83 -7.60
CA ASP A 422 31.48 1.25 -8.88
C ASP A 422 32.05 2.31 -9.82
N ASN A 423 31.37 3.44 -9.94
CA ASN A 423 31.82 4.56 -10.77
C ASN A 423 33.16 5.15 -10.29
N ILE A 424 33.36 5.25 -8.97
CA ILE A 424 34.63 5.68 -8.37
C ILE A 424 35.73 4.66 -8.69
N PHE A 425 35.41 3.37 -8.57
CA PHE A 425 36.36 2.29 -8.78
C PHE A 425 36.86 2.24 -10.23
N ILE A 426 35.94 2.28 -11.20
CA ILE A 426 36.27 2.28 -12.63
C ILE A 426 37.14 3.49 -12.99
N PHE A 427 36.79 4.68 -12.49
CA PHE A 427 37.55 5.90 -12.77
C PHE A 427 38.99 5.83 -12.24
N VAL A 428 39.17 5.40 -10.99
CA VAL A 428 40.50 5.33 -10.36
C VAL A 428 41.36 4.26 -11.02
N LEU A 429 40.79 3.10 -11.35
CA LEU A 429 41.52 2.01 -11.99
C LEU A 429 42.00 2.41 -13.39
N GLU A 430 41.18 3.13 -14.16
CA GLU A 430 41.56 3.62 -15.47
C GLU A 430 42.65 4.70 -15.37
N TYR A 431 42.54 5.60 -14.38
CA TYR A 431 43.59 6.59 -14.10
C TYR A 431 44.93 5.94 -13.75
N GLN A 432 44.93 4.82 -13.01
CA GLN A 432 46.15 4.08 -12.66
C GLN A 432 46.77 3.34 -13.86
N ARG A 433 45.97 2.96 -14.86
CA ARG A 433 46.43 2.23 -16.06
C ARG A 433 47.08 3.13 -17.11
N LEU A 434 46.79 4.42 -17.12
CA LEU A 434 47.34 5.37 -18.09
C LEU A 434 48.80 5.75 -17.73
N PRO A 435 49.81 5.47 -18.59
CA PRO A 435 51.19 5.87 -18.33
C PRO A 435 51.34 7.40 -18.38
N ARG A 436 51.99 7.97 -17.34
CA ARG A 436 52.28 9.41 -17.24
C ARG A 436 53.15 9.88 -18.41
N ARG A 437 52.64 10.80 -19.24
CA ARG A 437 53.49 11.72 -20.02
C ARG A 437 53.96 12.87 -19.11
N PRO A 438 55.21 13.35 -19.23
CA PRO A 438 55.76 14.37 -18.33
C PRO A 438 55.09 15.73 -18.59
N GLY A 439 54.38 16.24 -17.59
CA GLY A 439 53.63 17.49 -17.64
C GLY A 439 53.02 17.84 -16.28
N ALA A 440 53.88 18.22 -15.34
CA ALA A 440 53.53 18.52 -13.96
C ALA A 440 52.99 19.95 -13.79
N VAL A 441 51.79 20.28 -14.32
CA VAL A 441 50.98 21.46 -13.92
C VAL A 441 49.45 21.25 -14.04
N CYS A 442 48.95 20.14 -14.59
CA CYS A 442 47.51 20.01 -14.91
C CYS A 442 46.51 19.73 -13.75
N PHE A 443 46.88 19.88 -12.47
CA PHE A 443 45.97 19.57 -11.35
C PHE A 443 44.99 20.70 -10.96
N PHE A 444 45.11 21.90 -11.55
CA PHE A 444 44.15 23.00 -11.35
C PHE A 444 43.46 23.52 -12.63
N LEU A 445 43.71 22.89 -13.80
CA LEU A 445 43.12 23.28 -15.08
C LEU A 445 41.86 22.49 -15.48
N GLY A 446 41.50 21.43 -14.74
CA GLY A 446 40.27 20.65 -14.99
C GLY A 446 38.95 21.41 -14.72
N ALA A 447 39.01 22.49 -13.92
CA ALA A 447 37.86 23.35 -13.61
C ALA A 447 37.73 24.58 -14.55
N LEU A 448 38.70 24.80 -15.44
CA LEU A 448 38.79 25.99 -16.31
C LEU A 448 38.77 25.66 -17.81
N THR A 449 38.37 24.44 -18.19
CA THR A 449 38.29 24.10 -19.62
C THR A 449 37.08 24.81 -20.28
N PRO A 450 37.29 25.56 -21.38
CA PRO A 450 36.21 26.23 -22.12
C PRO A 450 35.49 25.29 -23.09
N MET A 451 35.77 23.98 -23.05
CA MET A 451 35.11 23.00 -23.91
C MET A 451 33.71 22.67 -23.35
N PRO A 452 32.62 23.09 -24.02
CA PRO A 452 31.27 22.93 -23.50
C PRO A 452 30.90 21.45 -23.31
N ALA A 453 31.43 20.53 -24.12
CA ALA A 453 31.00 19.13 -24.13
C ALA A 453 31.28 18.35 -22.83
N VAL A 454 32.41 18.57 -22.13
CA VAL A 454 32.79 17.79 -20.93
C VAL A 454 32.20 18.38 -19.65
N ARG A 455 32.11 19.72 -19.55
CA ARG A 455 31.39 20.41 -18.48
C ARG A 455 29.88 20.17 -18.58
N THR A 456 29.34 20.12 -19.81
CA THR A 456 27.96 19.71 -20.05
C THR A 456 27.80 18.23 -19.76
N PHE A 457 28.69 17.32 -20.16
CA PHE A 457 28.58 15.90 -19.82
C PHE A 457 28.58 15.61 -18.30
N ALA A 458 29.42 16.25 -17.49
CA ALA A 458 29.43 16.07 -16.03
C ALA A 458 28.20 16.71 -15.32
N LEU A 459 27.77 17.91 -15.76
CA LEU A 459 26.53 18.55 -15.26
C LEU A 459 25.26 17.86 -15.78
N THR A 460 25.29 17.26 -16.98
CA THR A 460 24.18 16.54 -17.60
C THR A 460 24.10 15.11 -17.10
N SER A 461 25.21 14.46 -16.73
CA SER A 461 25.22 13.16 -16.04
C SER A 461 24.79 13.30 -14.57
N GLY A 462 25.20 14.39 -13.90
CA GLY A 462 24.68 14.76 -12.57
C GLY A 462 23.19 15.11 -12.60
N LEU A 463 22.72 15.85 -13.63
CA LEU A 463 21.31 16.14 -13.83
C LEU A 463 20.50 14.93 -14.33
N ALA A 464 21.12 13.99 -15.06
CA ALA A 464 20.49 12.75 -15.52
C ALA A 464 20.27 11.74 -14.38
N LEU A 465 21.20 11.64 -13.42
CA LEU A 465 21.00 10.88 -12.18
C LEU A 465 19.94 11.53 -11.27
N ILE A 466 19.85 12.87 -11.28
CA ILE A 466 18.79 13.62 -10.60
C ILE A 466 17.42 13.45 -11.30
N LEU A 467 17.38 13.35 -12.63
CA LEU A 467 16.14 13.13 -13.40
C LEU A 467 15.69 11.67 -13.42
N ASP A 468 16.62 10.70 -13.37
CA ASP A 468 16.35 9.27 -13.17
C ASP A 468 15.70 9.04 -11.79
N PHE A 469 16.24 9.72 -10.76
CA PHE A 469 15.64 9.80 -9.42
C PHE A 469 14.25 10.46 -9.43
N LEU A 470 14.03 11.55 -10.19
CA LEU A 470 12.73 12.23 -10.27
C LEU A 470 11.68 11.42 -11.06
N LEU A 471 12.08 10.62 -12.03
CA LEU A 471 11.18 9.75 -12.81
C LEU A 471 10.78 8.50 -12.03
N GLN A 472 11.71 7.88 -11.30
CA GLN A 472 11.40 6.77 -10.39
C GLN A 472 10.49 7.22 -9.22
N MET A 473 10.55 8.50 -8.83
CA MET A 473 9.76 9.10 -7.74
C MET A 473 8.37 9.64 -8.14
N SER A 474 7.96 9.60 -9.42
CA SER A 474 6.69 10.23 -9.83
C SER A 474 5.52 9.27 -10.04
N ALA A 475 5.73 8.02 -10.48
CA ALA A 475 4.64 7.10 -10.80
C ALA A 475 4.43 5.95 -9.80
N PHE A 476 5.48 5.52 -9.08
CA PHE A 476 5.43 4.31 -8.26
C PHE A 476 5.28 4.57 -6.74
N VAL A 477 5.58 5.79 -6.29
CA VAL A 477 5.54 6.21 -4.88
C VAL A 477 4.12 6.36 -4.34
N ALA A 478 3.11 6.46 -5.20
CA ALA A 478 1.72 6.59 -4.77
C ALA A 478 1.09 5.25 -4.30
N LEU A 479 1.49 4.11 -4.86
CA LEU A 479 0.80 2.83 -4.63
C LEU A 479 1.38 1.96 -3.51
N VAL A 480 2.64 2.18 -3.10
CA VAL A 480 3.30 1.34 -2.07
C VAL A 480 3.04 1.82 -0.64
N SER A 481 2.36 2.97 -0.48
CA SER A 481 1.87 3.48 0.81
C SER A 481 0.86 2.56 1.52
N LEU A 482 0.47 1.44 0.90
CA LEU A 482 -0.49 0.46 1.43
C LEU A 482 0.09 -0.91 1.80
N ASP A 483 1.36 -1.20 1.49
CA ASP A 483 1.89 -2.57 1.60
C ASP A 483 2.98 -2.77 2.67
N SER A 484 3.03 -1.90 3.70
CA SER A 484 3.92 -2.01 4.87
C SER A 484 3.60 -3.19 5.82
N ARG A 485 3.09 -4.30 5.30
CA ARG A 485 2.84 -5.52 6.09
C ARG A 485 3.77 -6.63 5.61
N ARG A 486 4.69 -7.05 6.49
CA ARG A 486 4.94 -8.48 6.86
C ARG A 486 6.42 -8.94 6.91
N GLN A 487 6.98 -8.86 8.13
CA GLN A 487 7.58 -9.91 9.02
C GLN A 487 8.71 -10.87 8.53
N GLU A 488 9.53 -11.56 9.36
CA GLU A 488 9.44 -12.14 10.75
C GLU A 488 10.78 -11.92 11.53
N ASP A 489 10.86 -11.82 12.88
CA ASP A 489 10.73 -12.85 13.96
C ASP A 489 9.82 -12.43 15.14
N SER A 490 8.65 -13.08 15.34
CA SER A 490 7.63 -12.68 16.34
C SER A 490 6.72 -13.81 16.84
N TYR A 491 6.19 -13.70 18.07
CA TYR A 491 5.08 -14.50 18.64
C TYR A 491 3.79 -14.49 17.78
N LEU A 492 3.69 -13.60 16.80
CA LEU A 492 2.61 -13.56 15.80
C LEU A 492 2.65 -14.75 14.83
N LEU A 493 3.81 -15.38 14.61
CA LEU A 493 3.90 -16.59 13.80
C LEU A 493 3.10 -17.73 14.42
N ASP A 494 3.27 -17.96 15.72
CA ASP A 494 2.48 -18.94 16.47
C ASP A 494 0.98 -18.61 16.39
N TYR A 495 0.60 -17.34 16.57
CA TYR A 495 -0.81 -16.94 16.42
C TYR A 495 -1.39 -17.31 15.05
N PHE A 496 -0.68 -17.02 13.95
CA PHE A 496 -1.16 -17.40 12.60
C PHE A 496 -1.19 -18.92 12.41
N LEU A 497 -0.27 -19.68 13.01
CA LEU A 497 -0.33 -21.15 13.01
C LEU A 497 -1.56 -21.67 13.75
N PHE A 498 -1.88 -21.12 14.92
CA PHE A 498 -3.08 -21.47 15.69
C PHE A 498 -4.36 -21.06 14.96
N LEU A 499 -4.41 -19.87 14.35
CA LEU A 499 -5.54 -19.40 13.55
C LEU A 499 -5.77 -20.33 12.35
N ASN A 500 -4.70 -20.72 11.64
CA ASN A 500 -4.78 -21.63 10.51
C ASN A 500 -5.20 -23.06 10.88
N ARG A 501 -5.02 -23.46 12.14
CA ARG A 501 -5.28 -24.83 12.62
C ARG A 501 -6.63 -24.98 13.31
N TYR A 502 -7.03 -24.01 14.12
CA TYR A 502 -8.17 -24.14 15.03
C TYR A 502 -9.37 -23.25 14.65
N PHE A 503 -9.19 -22.24 13.81
CA PHE A 503 -10.25 -21.30 13.50
C PHE A 503 -11.11 -21.80 12.33
N GLU A 504 -12.39 -22.06 12.59
CA GLU A 504 -13.32 -22.68 11.62
C GLU A 504 -14.03 -21.68 10.70
N VAL A 505 -13.92 -20.37 10.96
CA VAL A 505 -14.54 -19.32 10.15
C VAL A 505 -13.53 -18.26 9.72
N GLY A 506 -13.72 -17.65 8.56
CA GLY A 506 -12.88 -16.56 8.08
C GLY A 506 -13.27 -15.20 8.65
N ALA A 507 -12.68 -14.15 8.07
CA ALA A 507 -13.07 -12.78 8.38
C ALA A 507 -14.56 -12.53 8.00
N PRO A 508 -15.29 -11.71 8.77
CA PRO A 508 -16.64 -11.32 8.38
C PRO A 508 -16.61 -10.46 7.12
N VAL A 509 -17.64 -10.60 6.29
CA VAL A 509 -17.86 -9.81 5.09
C VAL A 509 -19.25 -9.18 5.14
N TYR A 510 -19.31 -7.89 4.86
CA TYR A 510 -20.54 -7.12 4.85
C TYR A 510 -20.93 -6.81 3.42
N PHE A 511 -22.05 -7.38 2.97
CA PHE A 511 -22.68 -6.95 1.72
C PHE A 511 -23.44 -5.66 2.00
N VAL A 512 -22.85 -4.54 1.61
CA VAL A 512 -23.38 -3.20 1.86
C VAL A 512 -24.21 -2.76 0.66
N THR A 513 -25.46 -2.40 0.89
CA THR A 513 -26.36 -1.80 -0.11
C THR A 513 -26.33 -0.28 0.03
N THR A 514 -26.04 0.43 -1.07
CA THR A 514 -26.05 1.90 -1.10
C THR A 514 -27.46 2.48 -1.12
N GLY A 515 -27.57 3.81 -1.03
CA GLY A 515 -28.85 4.51 -1.14
C GLY A 515 -29.45 4.40 -2.54
N GLY A 516 -30.75 4.68 -2.66
CA GLY A 516 -31.48 4.62 -3.95
C GLY A 516 -32.23 3.31 -4.21
N TYR A 517 -32.37 2.45 -3.20
CA TYR A 517 -33.20 1.25 -3.25
C TYR A 517 -34.43 1.37 -2.35
N ASN A 518 -35.60 1.02 -2.86
CA ASN A 518 -36.86 1.19 -2.14
C ASN A 518 -37.24 -0.06 -1.32
N PHE A 519 -36.78 -0.11 -0.07
CA PHE A 519 -37.08 -1.18 0.89
C PHE A 519 -38.54 -1.22 1.38
N SER A 520 -39.31 -0.13 1.27
CA SER A 520 -40.69 -0.09 1.77
C SER A 520 -41.71 -0.66 0.76
N SER A 521 -41.30 -0.83 -0.50
CA SER A 521 -42.12 -1.46 -1.53
C SER A 521 -42.16 -2.98 -1.37
N ILE A 522 -43.28 -3.61 -1.75
CA ILE A 522 -43.43 -5.08 -1.70
C ILE A 522 -42.41 -5.77 -2.63
N ALA A 523 -42.21 -5.22 -3.83
CA ALA A 523 -41.20 -5.72 -4.78
C ALA A 523 -39.77 -5.60 -4.20
N GLY A 524 -39.49 -4.47 -3.53
CA GLY A 524 -38.20 -4.23 -2.88
C GLY A 524 -37.92 -5.20 -1.74
N MET A 525 -38.90 -5.47 -0.88
CA MET A 525 -38.80 -6.47 0.20
C MET A 525 -38.58 -7.87 -0.37
N ASN A 526 -39.41 -8.29 -1.33
CA ASN A 526 -39.36 -9.65 -1.90
C ASN A 526 -38.04 -9.98 -2.62
N SER A 527 -37.37 -8.97 -3.17
CA SER A 527 -36.07 -9.15 -3.83
C SER A 527 -34.90 -9.24 -2.83
N ILE A 528 -35.13 -8.98 -1.54
CA ILE A 528 -34.12 -9.05 -0.48
C ILE A 528 -34.35 -10.22 0.47
N CYS A 529 -35.58 -10.41 0.94
CA CYS A 529 -35.92 -11.39 1.96
C CYS A 529 -35.83 -12.84 1.48
N SER A 530 -35.84 -13.79 2.41
CA SER A 530 -35.81 -15.25 2.15
C SER A 530 -37.01 -16.00 2.78
N SER A 531 -37.86 -15.30 3.54
CA SER A 531 -39.11 -15.85 4.08
C SER A 531 -40.12 -16.30 3.01
N ALA A 532 -41.19 -16.97 3.44
CA ALA A 532 -42.26 -17.40 2.55
C ALA A 532 -42.84 -16.21 1.75
N GLY A 533 -42.94 -16.37 0.43
CA GLY A 533 -43.42 -15.33 -0.50
C GLY A 533 -42.36 -14.35 -0.99
N CYS A 534 -41.07 -14.52 -0.63
CA CYS A 534 -39.95 -13.81 -1.25
C CYS A 534 -39.54 -14.49 -2.58
N GLU A 535 -38.75 -13.78 -3.40
CA GLU A 535 -38.26 -14.33 -4.66
C GLU A 535 -37.20 -15.42 -4.45
N SER A 536 -37.21 -16.45 -5.29
CA SER A 536 -36.28 -17.59 -5.19
C SER A 536 -34.80 -17.22 -5.37
N PHE A 537 -34.51 -16.08 -5.99
CA PHE A 537 -33.15 -15.57 -6.20
C PHE A 537 -32.95 -14.17 -5.58
N SER A 538 -33.53 -13.96 -4.40
CA SER A 538 -33.33 -12.74 -3.62
C SER A 538 -31.87 -12.57 -3.16
N LEU A 539 -31.51 -11.37 -2.68
CA LEU A 539 -30.17 -11.08 -2.17
C LEU A 539 -29.72 -12.09 -1.11
N THR A 540 -30.55 -12.36 -0.10
CA THR A 540 -30.21 -13.28 1.00
C THR A 540 -30.14 -14.73 0.53
N GLN A 541 -31.05 -15.14 -0.35
CA GLN A 541 -31.07 -16.50 -0.91
C GLN A 541 -29.84 -16.76 -1.80
N LYS A 542 -29.37 -15.76 -2.54
CA LYS A 542 -28.12 -15.86 -3.32
C LYS A 542 -26.89 -16.03 -2.43
N ILE A 543 -26.84 -15.31 -1.31
CA ILE A 543 -25.74 -15.46 -0.34
C ILE A 543 -25.82 -16.84 0.32
N GLN A 544 -27.02 -17.28 0.72
CA GLN A 544 -27.26 -18.62 1.26
C GLN A 544 -26.80 -19.71 0.28
N TYR A 545 -27.21 -19.63 -0.98
CA TYR A 545 -26.77 -20.56 -2.03
C TYR A 545 -25.26 -20.55 -2.22
N ALA A 546 -24.62 -19.38 -2.17
CA ALA A 546 -23.17 -19.29 -2.25
C ALA A 546 -22.48 -20.02 -1.08
N THR A 547 -23.08 -20.03 0.12
CA THR A 547 -22.52 -20.72 1.30
C THR A 547 -22.63 -22.26 1.24
N GLU A 548 -23.52 -22.79 0.39
CA GLU A 548 -23.58 -24.24 0.12
C GLU A 548 -22.35 -24.73 -0.66
N PHE A 549 -21.66 -23.82 -1.36
CA PHE A 549 -20.45 -24.11 -2.15
C PHE A 549 -19.25 -23.28 -1.66
N PRO A 550 -18.78 -23.49 -0.41
CA PRO A 550 -17.74 -22.67 0.21
C PRO A 550 -16.41 -22.73 -0.54
N GLU A 551 -16.10 -23.84 -1.22
CA GLU A 551 -14.86 -23.99 -1.98
C GLU A 551 -14.77 -23.08 -3.21
N GLN A 552 -15.89 -22.62 -3.76
CA GLN A 552 -15.93 -21.73 -4.92
C GLN A 552 -16.22 -20.28 -4.52
N SER A 553 -17.14 -20.08 -3.58
CA SER A 553 -17.59 -18.74 -3.16
C SER A 553 -16.74 -18.13 -2.04
N TYR A 554 -15.97 -18.96 -1.34
CA TYR A 554 -15.24 -18.60 -0.12
C TYR A 554 -16.14 -18.04 1.00
N LEU A 555 -17.44 -18.37 1.00
CA LEU A 555 -18.39 -18.04 2.06
C LEU A 555 -18.79 -19.31 2.81
N ALA A 556 -18.75 -19.28 4.14
CA ALA A 556 -19.08 -20.43 4.98
C ALA A 556 -20.40 -20.26 5.74
N ILE A 557 -20.67 -19.04 6.22
CA ILE A 557 -21.89 -18.74 7.00
C ILE A 557 -22.75 -17.74 6.23
N PRO A 558 -24.05 -18.03 6.08
CA PRO A 558 -24.96 -17.16 5.35
C PRO A 558 -25.15 -15.81 6.01
N ALA A 559 -25.68 -14.86 5.24
CA ALA A 559 -25.91 -13.53 5.73
C ALA A 559 -27.07 -13.45 6.72
N SER A 560 -26.89 -12.72 7.82
CA SER A 560 -28.02 -12.28 8.65
C SER A 560 -28.85 -11.22 7.90
N SER A 561 -30.17 -11.29 8.05
CA SER A 561 -31.13 -10.45 7.33
C SER A 561 -32.06 -9.72 8.30
N TRP A 562 -31.86 -8.42 8.43
CA TRP A 562 -32.74 -7.57 9.23
C TRP A 562 -34.16 -7.47 8.63
N VAL A 563 -34.30 -7.66 7.31
CA VAL A 563 -35.60 -7.59 6.63
C VAL A 563 -36.46 -8.80 7.01
N ASP A 564 -35.86 -10.00 7.02
CA ASP A 564 -36.57 -11.21 7.43
C ASP A 564 -36.97 -11.15 8.90
N ASP A 565 -36.05 -10.75 9.79
CA ASP A 565 -36.34 -10.62 11.22
C ASP A 565 -37.35 -9.50 11.52
N PHE A 566 -37.36 -8.42 10.73
CA PHE A 566 -38.37 -7.36 10.84
C PHE A 566 -39.77 -7.85 10.43
N ILE A 567 -39.86 -8.61 9.33
CA ILE A 567 -41.14 -9.20 8.89
C ILE A 567 -41.64 -10.23 9.92
N ASP A 568 -40.73 -11.04 10.48
CA ASP A 568 -41.06 -12.00 11.54
C ASP A 568 -41.53 -11.28 12.82
N TRP A 569 -40.87 -10.19 13.21
CA TRP A 569 -41.26 -9.36 14.36
C TRP A 569 -42.64 -8.68 14.18
N LEU A 570 -43.00 -8.31 12.94
CA LEU A 570 -44.31 -7.76 12.59
C LEU A 570 -45.43 -8.81 12.53
N THR A 571 -45.07 -10.07 12.35
CA THR A 571 -46.05 -11.16 12.28
C THR A 571 -46.87 -11.18 13.57
N PRO A 572 -48.21 -11.41 13.52
CA PRO A 572 -49.10 -11.36 14.69
C PRO A 572 -48.70 -12.33 15.81
N SER A 573 -47.71 -11.90 16.57
CA SER A 573 -47.02 -12.56 17.67
C SER A 573 -46.96 -11.56 18.83
N SER A 574 -46.53 -11.98 20.02
CA SER A 574 -46.44 -11.11 21.20
C SER A 574 -45.40 -9.97 21.11
N CYS A 575 -44.75 -9.79 19.96
CA CYS A 575 -43.71 -8.79 19.68
C CYS A 575 -44.28 -7.37 19.47
N CYS A 576 -44.78 -7.06 18.25
CA CYS A 576 -45.25 -5.71 17.94
C CYS A 576 -46.68 -5.46 18.42
N ARG A 577 -46.82 -4.69 19.51
CA ARG A 577 -48.11 -4.32 20.12
C ARG A 577 -48.24 -2.82 20.32
N LEU A 578 -49.49 -2.36 20.40
CA LEU A 578 -49.88 -0.97 20.61
C LEU A 578 -50.78 -0.85 21.83
N TYR A 579 -50.70 0.28 22.53
CA TYR A 579 -51.68 0.61 23.55
C TYR A 579 -53.04 0.91 22.91
N ALA A 580 -54.05 0.12 23.27
CA ALA A 580 -55.43 0.24 22.81
C ALA A 580 -56.17 1.42 23.47
N PHE A 581 -55.87 1.69 24.75
CA PHE A 581 -56.48 2.75 25.55
C PHE A 581 -55.50 3.27 26.62
N GLY A 582 -55.75 4.46 27.14
CA GLY A 582 -54.89 5.15 28.11
C GLY A 582 -54.05 6.29 27.50
N PRO A 583 -53.12 6.88 28.29
CA PRO A 583 -52.36 8.07 27.89
C PRO A 583 -51.41 7.82 26.71
N ASN A 584 -50.97 6.57 26.51
CA ASN A 584 -50.02 6.19 25.45
C ASN A 584 -50.71 5.56 24.25
N LYS A 585 -52.01 5.82 24.03
CA LYS A 585 -52.79 5.21 22.94
C LYS A 585 -52.06 5.33 21.59
N ASP A 586 -52.05 4.23 20.83
CA ASP A 586 -51.40 4.09 19.52
C ASP A 586 -49.85 4.26 19.52
N GLN A 587 -49.23 4.31 20.69
CA GLN A 587 -47.77 4.19 20.86
C GLN A 587 -47.34 2.71 21.01
N PHE A 588 -46.05 2.46 20.78
CA PHE A 588 -45.44 1.14 20.93
C PHE A 588 -45.54 0.62 22.37
N CYS A 589 -46.04 -0.60 22.52
CA CYS A 589 -46.08 -1.31 23.79
C CYS A 589 -45.03 -2.44 23.78
N PRO A 590 -43.97 -2.35 24.61
CA PRO A 590 -42.94 -3.38 24.71
C PRO A 590 -43.52 -4.75 25.04
N SER A 591 -42.94 -5.83 24.49
CA SER A 591 -43.40 -7.21 24.72
C SER A 591 -43.37 -7.64 26.21
N THR A 592 -42.53 -6.98 27.01
CA THR A 592 -42.38 -7.24 28.46
C THR A 592 -43.64 -6.86 29.25
N VAL A 593 -44.38 -5.84 28.81
CA VAL A 593 -45.57 -5.32 29.50
C VAL A 593 -46.75 -6.29 29.38
N THR A 594 -47.31 -6.71 30.52
CA THR A 594 -48.45 -7.65 30.60
C THR A 594 -49.81 -6.96 30.78
N SER A 595 -49.87 -5.64 30.63
CA SER A 595 -51.10 -4.87 30.83
C SER A 595 -52.18 -5.16 29.77
N LEU A 596 -53.44 -5.20 30.21
CA LEU A 596 -54.63 -5.21 29.35
C LEU A 596 -54.74 -3.94 28.47
N ALA A 597 -53.91 -2.93 28.68
CA ALA A 597 -53.84 -1.80 27.77
C ALA A 597 -53.21 -2.16 26.41
N CYS A 598 -52.49 -3.29 26.28
CA CYS A 598 -51.73 -3.67 25.08
C CYS A 598 -52.34 -4.83 24.28
N LEU A 599 -53.67 -4.83 24.07
CA LEU A 599 -54.37 -5.86 23.29
C LEU A 599 -54.33 -5.65 21.77
N LYS A 600 -53.89 -4.48 21.29
CA LYS A 600 -53.91 -4.16 19.86
C LYS A 600 -52.57 -4.58 19.22
N ASN A 601 -52.60 -5.47 18.24
CA ASN A 601 -51.43 -5.82 17.44
C ASN A 601 -51.12 -4.72 16.41
N CYS A 602 -49.86 -4.61 16.00
CA CYS A 602 -49.45 -3.64 14.97
C CYS A 602 -50.07 -3.93 13.60
N VAL A 603 -50.15 -5.20 13.22
CA VAL A 603 -50.70 -5.67 11.94
C VAL A 603 -51.85 -6.64 12.20
N SER A 604 -52.90 -6.56 11.37
CA SER A 604 -54.02 -7.50 11.40
C SER A 604 -53.59 -8.89 10.92
N PHE A 605 -54.29 -9.93 11.38
CA PHE A 605 -54.06 -11.29 10.93
C PHE A 605 -54.32 -11.45 9.42
N THR A 606 -53.37 -12.05 8.69
CA THR A 606 -53.47 -12.33 7.24
C THR A 606 -53.31 -13.82 6.98
N LEU A 607 -54.01 -14.35 5.96
CA LEU A 607 -53.89 -15.74 5.50
C LEU A 607 -52.59 -16.04 4.73
N GLY A 608 -51.89 -15.00 4.26
CA GLY A 608 -50.63 -15.09 3.53
C GLY A 608 -49.47 -14.37 4.24
N PRO A 609 -48.29 -14.29 3.61
CA PRO A 609 -47.10 -13.68 4.19
C PRO A 609 -47.35 -12.20 4.55
N VAL A 610 -46.91 -11.82 5.75
CA VAL A 610 -47.08 -10.47 6.26
C VAL A 610 -46.17 -9.51 5.49
N ARG A 611 -46.76 -8.43 4.95
CA ARG A 611 -46.04 -7.33 4.33
C ARG A 611 -46.64 -6.00 4.83
N PRO A 612 -45.85 -5.14 5.49
CA PRO A 612 -46.36 -3.84 5.92
C PRO A 612 -46.65 -2.94 4.71
N SER A 613 -47.59 -2.01 4.86
CA SER A 613 -47.71 -0.87 3.94
C SER A 613 -46.51 0.08 4.09
N VAL A 614 -46.32 0.98 3.13
CA VAL A 614 -45.22 1.97 3.17
C VAL A 614 -45.24 2.79 4.47
N ASP A 615 -46.42 3.26 4.89
CA ASP A 615 -46.56 4.04 6.12
C ASP A 615 -46.29 3.20 7.37
N GLN A 616 -46.73 1.93 7.38
CA GLN A 616 -46.46 0.99 8.47
C GLN A 616 -44.97 0.67 8.56
N PHE A 617 -44.29 0.51 7.43
CA PHE A 617 -42.86 0.23 7.36
C PHE A 617 -42.05 1.35 8.03
N HIS A 618 -42.24 2.60 7.60
CA HIS A 618 -41.51 3.75 8.16
C HIS A 618 -41.88 4.02 9.61
N LYS A 619 -43.12 3.73 10.03
CA LYS A 619 -43.55 3.89 11.42
C LYS A 619 -42.96 2.83 12.36
N TYR A 620 -42.92 1.57 11.94
CA TYR A 620 -42.56 0.45 12.81
C TYR A 620 -41.08 0.06 12.76
N LEU A 621 -40.36 0.38 11.69
CA LEU A 621 -38.95 0.05 11.55
C LEU A 621 -38.07 0.68 12.66
N PRO A 622 -38.22 1.97 13.03
CA PRO A 622 -37.44 2.55 14.13
C PRO A 622 -37.71 1.85 15.47
N TRP A 623 -38.95 1.41 15.70
CA TRP A 623 -39.32 0.69 16.93
C TRP A 623 -38.64 -0.68 17.00
N PHE A 624 -38.65 -1.43 15.90
CA PHE A 624 -37.92 -2.70 15.78
C PHE A 624 -36.42 -2.53 16.06
N LEU A 625 -35.78 -1.51 15.46
CA LEU A 625 -34.35 -1.24 15.66
C LEU A 625 -34.01 -0.81 17.09
N SER A 626 -35.01 -0.37 17.87
CA SER A 626 -34.86 0.00 19.28
C SER A 626 -35.33 -1.08 20.27
N ASP A 627 -35.97 -2.16 19.79
CA ASP A 627 -36.57 -3.19 20.64
C ASP A 627 -35.53 -4.21 21.11
N PRO A 628 -35.30 -4.36 22.43
CA PRO A 628 -34.38 -5.36 22.96
C PRO A 628 -34.98 -6.77 22.89
N PRO A 629 -34.20 -7.77 22.45
CA PRO A 629 -34.67 -9.15 22.40
C PRO A 629 -34.95 -9.68 23.82
N ASN A 630 -36.02 -10.47 23.97
CA ASN A 630 -36.43 -11.03 25.25
C ASN A 630 -37.16 -12.38 25.07
N ILE A 631 -37.43 -13.08 26.18
CA ILE A 631 -38.05 -14.42 26.14
C ILE A 631 -39.43 -14.45 25.44
N LYS A 632 -40.19 -13.35 25.47
CA LYS A 632 -41.50 -13.24 24.79
C LYS A 632 -41.38 -12.82 23.33
N CYS A 633 -40.27 -12.17 22.98
CA CYS A 633 -39.98 -11.69 21.64
C CYS A 633 -38.47 -11.84 21.36
N PRO A 634 -38.03 -12.99 20.82
CA PRO A 634 -36.63 -13.24 20.48
C PRO A 634 -36.07 -12.30 19.40
N LYS A 635 -36.95 -11.80 18.51
CA LYS A 635 -36.61 -11.11 17.26
C LYS A 635 -36.51 -9.59 17.41
N GLY A 636 -35.75 -9.12 18.40
CA GLY A 636 -35.50 -7.69 18.62
C GLY A 636 -34.34 -7.17 17.76
N GLY A 637 -34.51 -6.00 17.13
CA GLY A 637 -33.51 -5.43 16.22
C GLY A 637 -32.34 -4.70 16.92
N LEU A 638 -32.46 -4.39 18.22
CA LEU A 638 -31.48 -3.55 18.93
C LEU A 638 -30.08 -4.17 18.96
N ALA A 639 -29.96 -5.46 19.27
CA ALA A 639 -28.67 -6.13 19.47
C ALA A 639 -27.90 -6.37 18.16
N ALA A 640 -28.60 -6.73 17.07
CA ALA A 640 -27.99 -7.17 15.82
C ALA A 640 -28.04 -6.14 14.68
N TYR A 641 -29.11 -5.32 14.62
CA TYR A 641 -29.44 -4.54 13.42
C TYR A 641 -29.48 -3.03 13.63
N SER A 642 -29.47 -2.55 14.88
CA SER A 642 -29.44 -1.11 15.21
C SER A 642 -28.30 -0.34 14.51
N THR A 643 -27.15 -0.98 14.32
CA THR A 643 -26.00 -0.42 13.60
C THR A 643 -25.95 -0.82 12.14
N SER A 644 -26.82 -1.72 11.67
CA SER A 644 -26.79 -2.28 10.32
C SER A 644 -27.75 -1.60 9.35
N VAL A 645 -28.66 -0.76 9.85
CA VAL A 645 -29.58 0.06 9.06
C VAL A 645 -29.37 1.52 9.42
N LYS A 646 -29.11 2.37 8.41
CA LYS A 646 -28.99 3.82 8.60
C LYS A 646 -30.21 4.50 7.98
N LEU A 647 -30.97 5.17 8.84
CA LEU A 647 -32.17 5.91 8.46
C LEU A 647 -31.85 7.39 8.25
N ASP A 648 -32.46 8.00 7.25
CA ASP A 648 -32.48 9.45 7.07
C ASP A 648 -33.47 10.11 8.05
N ARG A 649 -33.48 11.45 8.09
CA ARG A 649 -34.43 12.27 8.86
C ARG A 649 -35.90 11.96 8.52
N ASP A 650 -36.16 11.59 7.26
CA ASP A 650 -37.49 11.24 6.78
C ASP A 650 -37.84 9.75 7.00
N GLY A 651 -36.97 8.98 7.65
CA GLY A 651 -37.19 7.55 7.94
C GLY A 651 -36.94 6.61 6.75
N GLN A 652 -36.35 7.09 5.67
CA GLN A 652 -35.90 6.28 4.55
C GLN A 652 -34.56 5.60 4.84
N VAL A 653 -34.30 4.43 4.24
CA VAL A 653 -33.05 3.69 4.42
C VAL A 653 -31.98 4.25 3.48
N LEU A 654 -30.94 4.88 4.04
CA LEU A 654 -29.80 5.43 3.28
C LEU A 654 -28.77 4.38 2.93
N ALA A 655 -28.49 3.48 3.87
CA ALA A 655 -27.54 2.38 3.69
C ALA A 655 -27.94 1.22 4.60
N SER A 656 -27.67 0.01 4.13
CA SER A 656 -27.85 -1.20 4.90
C SER A 656 -26.70 -2.18 4.67
N ARG A 657 -26.42 -3.05 5.64
CA ARG A 657 -25.40 -4.09 5.53
C ARG A 657 -25.95 -5.45 5.95
N PHE A 658 -25.54 -6.48 5.23
CA PHE A 658 -25.86 -7.89 5.50
C PHE A 658 -24.55 -8.61 5.82
N MET A 659 -24.45 -9.16 7.02
CA MET A 659 -23.20 -9.74 7.55
C MET A 659 -23.16 -11.24 7.30
N ALA A 660 -22.15 -11.70 6.57
CA ALA A 660 -21.81 -13.11 6.35
C ALA A 660 -20.37 -13.39 6.82
N TYR A 661 -19.94 -14.65 6.83
CA TYR A 661 -18.56 -15.02 7.12
C TYR A 661 -17.90 -15.75 5.96
N HIS A 662 -16.65 -15.39 5.69
CA HIS A 662 -15.80 -16.17 4.81
C HIS A 662 -15.52 -17.56 5.40
N LYS A 663 -15.11 -18.50 4.55
CA LYS A 663 -14.42 -19.70 5.02
C LYS A 663 -13.03 -19.34 5.59
N PRO A 664 -12.36 -20.21 6.36
CA PRO A 664 -10.99 -19.96 6.81
C PRO A 664 -10.05 -19.63 5.64
N LEU A 665 -9.46 -18.44 5.64
CA LEU A 665 -8.54 -17.95 4.61
C LEU A 665 -7.11 -18.01 5.17
N LYS A 666 -6.27 -18.88 4.59
CA LYS A 666 -4.94 -19.18 5.14
C LYS A 666 -3.84 -18.44 4.37
N ASN A 667 -3.95 -18.47 3.03
CA ASN A 667 -2.91 -17.97 2.14
C ASN A 667 -3.33 -16.67 1.44
N SER A 668 -2.35 -15.91 0.92
CA SER A 668 -2.62 -14.69 0.14
C SER A 668 -3.51 -14.95 -1.09
N GLN A 669 -3.37 -16.13 -1.69
CA GLN A 669 -4.24 -16.60 -2.77
C GLN A 669 -5.69 -16.73 -2.31
N ASP A 670 -5.94 -17.35 -1.15
CA ASP A 670 -7.30 -17.50 -0.61
C ASP A 670 -7.96 -16.14 -0.37
N TYR A 671 -7.22 -15.17 0.19
CA TYR A 671 -7.73 -13.80 0.37
C TYR A 671 -8.04 -13.11 -0.96
N THR A 672 -7.20 -13.29 -1.98
CA THR A 672 -7.36 -12.66 -3.29
C THR A 672 -8.54 -13.28 -4.07
N GLU A 673 -8.66 -14.61 -4.04
CA GLU A 673 -9.77 -15.33 -4.67
C GLU A 673 -11.09 -15.09 -3.93
N ALA A 674 -11.09 -15.04 -2.59
CA ALA A 674 -12.26 -14.69 -1.80
C ALA A 674 -12.78 -13.29 -2.14
N LEU A 675 -11.86 -12.30 -2.30
CA LEU A 675 -12.21 -10.95 -2.76
C LEU A 675 -12.84 -10.97 -4.16
N ARG A 676 -12.23 -11.72 -5.10
CA ARG A 676 -12.74 -11.85 -6.48
C ARG A 676 -14.13 -12.48 -6.51
N ALA A 677 -14.33 -13.59 -5.79
CA ALA A 677 -15.59 -14.31 -5.70
C ALA A 677 -16.68 -13.46 -5.05
N ALA A 678 -16.37 -12.78 -3.93
CA ALA A 678 -17.31 -11.91 -3.25
C ALA A 678 -17.75 -10.73 -4.14
N ARG A 679 -16.83 -10.11 -4.89
CA ARG A 679 -17.15 -9.04 -5.84
C ARG A 679 -18.00 -9.52 -7.01
N ALA A 680 -17.72 -10.71 -7.55
CA ALA A 680 -18.53 -11.32 -8.60
C ALA A 680 -19.96 -11.60 -8.12
N LEU A 681 -20.12 -12.11 -6.89
CA LEU A 681 -21.43 -12.32 -6.27
C LEU A 681 -22.17 -10.99 -6.06
N ALA A 682 -21.49 -9.97 -5.53
CA ALA A 682 -22.08 -8.65 -5.29
C ALA A 682 -22.50 -7.95 -6.60
N ALA A 683 -21.72 -8.10 -7.68
CA ALA A 683 -22.08 -7.59 -9.01
C ALA A 683 -23.32 -8.30 -9.57
N ASN A 684 -23.43 -9.62 -9.40
CA ASN A 684 -24.61 -10.39 -9.80
C ASN A 684 -25.86 -9.96 -9.00
N ILE A 685 -25.72 -9.78 -7.69
CA ILE A 685 -26.80 -9.25 -6.83
C ILE A 685 -27.22 -7.85 -7.30
N THR A 686 -26.27 -6.95 -7.53
CA THR A 686 -26.52 -5.59 -8.00
C THR A 686 -27.26 -5.56 -9.33
N ALA A 687 -26.85 -6.40 -10.29
CA ALA A 687 -27.47 -6.48 -11.60
C ALA A 687 -28.95 -6.88 -11.55
N ASP A 688 -29.33 -7.75 -10.62
CA ASP A 688 -30.73 -8.17 -10.44
C ASP A 688 -31.55 -7.16 -9.65
N LEU A 689 -31.00 -6.57 -8.58
CA LEU A 689 -31.70 -5.55 -7.79
C LEU A 689 -31.97 -4.26 -8.58
N ARG A 690 -31.13 -3.93 -9.58
CA ARG A 690 -31.37 -2.82 -10.50
C ARG A 690 -32.57 -3.03 -11.43
N LYS A 691 -33.05 -4.27 -11.60
CA LYS A 691 -34.25 -4.57 -12.39
C LYS A 691 -35.54 -4.24 -11.64
N VAL A 692 -35.47 -4.06 -10.32
CA VAL A 692 -36.63 -3.71 -9.49
C VAL A 692 -37.12 -2.30 -9.87
N PRO A 693 -38.43 -2.10 -10.14
CA PRO A 693 -38.96 -0.81 -10.54
C PRO A 693 -38.73 0.27 -9.46
N GLY A 694 -38.18 1.41 -9.87
CA GLY A 694 -37.92 2.54 -8.97
C GLY A 694 -36.56 2.52 -8.27
N THR A 695 -35.70 1.55 -8.57
CA THR A 695 -34.30 1.54 -8.11
C THR A 695 -33.45 2.53 -8.92
N ASP A 696 -32.61 3.30 -8.24
CA ASP A 696 -31.67 4.24 -8.86
C ASP A 696 -30.62 3.48 -9.71
N PRO A 697 -30.30 3.92 -10.94
CA PRO A 697 -29.22 3.35 -11.75
C PRO A 697 -27.84 3.34 -11.06
N ALA A 698 -27.61 4.25 -10.10
CA ALA A 698 -26.39 4.34 -9.29
C ALA A 698 -26.38 3.38 -8.09
N PHE A 699 -27.50 2.70 -7.79
CA PHE A 699 -27.57 1.70 -6.71
C PHE A 699 -26.56 0.59 -6.93
N GLU A 700 -25.82 0.22 -5.88
CA GLU A 700 -24.84 -0.85 -5.93
C GLU A 700 -24.75 -1.61 -4.60
N VAL A 701 -24.37 -2.87 -4.70
CA VAL A 701 -24.02 -3.72 -3.57
C VAL A 701 -22.55 -4.06 -3.68
N PHE A 702 -21.78 -3.83 -2.61
CA PHE A 702 -20.36 -4.15 -2.56
C PHE A 702 -20.02 -4.96 -1.30
N PRO A 703 -19.07 -5.91 -1.36
CA PRO A 703 -18.65 -6.71 -0.23
C PRO A 703 -17.48 -6.03 0.49
N TYR A 704 -17.73 -5.45 1.66
CA TYR A 704 -16.70 -4.87 2.51
C TYR A 704 -16.16 -5.87 3.52
N THR A 705 -14.83 -6.02 3.56
CA THR A 705 -14.11 -6.65 4.67
C THR A 705 -12.77 -5.96 4.90
N ILE A 706 -12.22 -6.07 6.11
CA ILE A 706 -11.00 -5.37 6.53
C ILE A 706 -9.76 -5.76 5.71
N THR A 707 -9.76 -6.95 5.12
CA THR A 707 -8.64 -7.50 4.35
C THR A 707 -8.58 -6.96 2.92
N ASN A 708 -9.70 -6.51 2.34
CA ASN A 708 -9.79 -6.09 0.94
C ASN A 708 -8.77 -5.00 0.57
N VAL A 709 -8.58 -4.03 1.46
CA VAL A 709 -7.69 -2.88 1.25
C VAL A 709 -6.22 -3.31 1.07
N PHE A 710 -5.83 -4.45 1.63
CA PHE A 710 -4.48 -4.99 1.49
C PHE A 710 -4.35 -5.95 0.30
N TYR A 711 -5.40 -6.72 0.00
CA TYR A 711 -5.32 -7.76 -1.02
C TYR A 711 -5.76 -7.32 -2.42
N GLU A 712 -6.41 -6.15 -2.56
CA GLU A 712 -6.84 -5.63 -3.86
C GLU A 712 -5.66 -5.41 -4.83
N GLN A 713 -4.50 -4.98 -4.35
CA GLN A 713 -3.31 -4.76 -5.18
C GLN A 713 -2.85 -6.03 -5.92
N TYR A 714 -3.09 -7.21 -5.35
CA TYR A 714 -2.69 -8.48 -5.98
C TYR A 714 -3.56 -8.84 -7.18
N LEU A 715 -4.70 -8.17 -7.38
CA LEU A 715 -5.52 -8.34 -8.59
C LEU A 715 -4.85 -7.69 -9.82
N THR A 716 -4.02 -6.67 -9.65
CA THR A 716 -3.39 -5.89 -10.74
C THR A 716 -1.86 -5.90 -10.73
N VAL A 717 -1.22 -6.53 -9.73
CA VAL A 717 0.25 -6.54 -9.57
C VAL A 717 1.03 -7.08 -10.77
N VAL A 718 0.50 -8.09 -11.47
CA VAL A 718 1.16 -8.69 -12.65
C VAL A 718 1.14 -7.74 -13.85
N PRO A 719 -0.03 -7.25 -14.33
CA PRO A 719 -0.07 -6.32 -15.45
C PRO A 719 0.64 -4.99 -15.13
N GLU A 720 0.55 -4.48 -13.91
CA GLU A 720 1.27 -3.28 -13.48
C GLU A 720 2.79 -3.52 -13.45
N GLY A 721 3.24 -4.65 -12.91
CA GLY A 721 4.66 -4.97 -12.87
C GLY A 721 5.27 -5.16 -14.26
N LEU A 722 4.56 -5.82 -15.18
CA LEU A 722 4.99 -5.92 -16.58
C LEU A 722 5.07 -4.55 -17.25
N PHE A 723 4.09 -3.68 -17.00
CA PHE A 723 4.10 -2.32 -17.52
C PHE A 723 5.30 -1.52 -16.97
N MET A 724 5.57 -1.62 -15.67
CA MET A 724 6.70 -0.95 -15.01
C MET A 724 8.06 -1.44 -15.53
N LEU A 725 8.26 -2.76 -15.63
CA LEU A 725 9.50 -3.31 -16.19
C LEU A 725 9.69 -2.90 -17.65
N SER A 726 8.62 -2.88 -18.44
CA SER A 726 8.66 -2.40 -19.83
C SER A 726 9.05 -0.92 -19.91
N LEU A 727 8.51 -0.09 -19.01
CA LEU A 727 8.83 1.33 -18.91
C LEU A 727 10.29 1.57 -18.50
N CYS A 728 10.91 0.67 -17.74
CA CYS A 728 12.34 0.75 -17.41
C CYS A 728 13.24 0.35 -18.58
N LEU A 729 12.86 -0.66 -19.37
CA LEU A 729 13.70 -1.17 -20.47
C LEU A 729 13.78 -0.20 -21.67
N VAL A 730 12.70 0.57 -21.95
CA VAL A 730 12.66 1.48 -23.09
C VAL A 730 13.69 2.63 -22.98
N PRO A 731 13.78 3.38 -21.87
CA PRO A 731 14.83 4.38 -21.66
C PRO A 731 16.22 3.79 -21.68
N THR A 732 16.43 2.60 -21.09
CA THR A 732 17.73 1.92 -21.12
C THR A 732 18.19 1.68 -22.55
N PHE A 733 17.31 1.14 -23.40
CA PHE A 733 17.61 0.94 -24.82
C PHE A 733 17.89 2.26 -25.54
N ALA A 734 17.04 3.27 -25.32
CA ALA A 734 17.15 4.58 -25.97
C ALA A 734 18.47 5.30 -25.61
N VAL A 735 18.83 5.32 -24.32
CA VAL A 735 20.06 5.95 -23.83
C VAL A 735 21.29 5.21 -24.34
N CYS A 736 21.30 3.88 -24.31
CA CYS A 736 22.40 3.10 -24.88
C CYS A 736 22.59 3.38 -26.37
N CYS A 737 21.51 3.43 -27.16
CA CYS A 737 21.60 3.73 -28.59
C CYS A 737 22.12 5.15 -28.84
N LEU A 738 21.61 6.15 -28.11
CA LEU A 738 22.01 7.56 -28.28
C LEU A 738 23.47 7.80 -27.89
N LEU A 739 23.89 7.33 -26.72
CA LEU A 739 25.25 7.58 -26.21
C LEU A 739 26.34 6.80 -26.95
N LEU A 740 26.00 5.67 -27.59
CA LEU A 740 26.94 4.89 -28.41
C LEU A 740 27.01 5.37 -29.87
N GLY A 741 26.41 6.51 -30.21
CA GLY A 741 26.49 7.10 -31.54
C GLY A 741 25.46 6.57 -32.54
N MET A 742 24.23 6.31 -32.09
CA MET A 742 23.12 5.73 -32.87
C MET A 742 23.37 4.30 -33.38
N ASP A 743 24.19 3.52 -32.67
CA ASP A 743 24.40 2.11 -32.98
C ASP A 743 23.27 1.23 -32.41
N LEU A 744 22.24 1.03 -33.24
CA LEU A 744 21.08 0.19 -32.93
C LEU A 744 21.47 -1.26 -32.61
N ARG A 745 22.56 -1.77 -33.18
CA ARG A 745 22.97 -3.17 -33.00
C ARG A 745 23.51 -3.41 -31.59
N SER A 746 24.38 -2.52 -31.11
CA SER A 746 24.86 -2.53 -29.72
C SER A 746 23.72 -2.34 -28.72
N GLY A 747 22.79 -1.43 -29.00
CA GLY A 747 21.62 -1.21 -28.16
C GLY A 747 20.72 -2.46 -28.05
N LEU A 748 20.47 -3.15 -29.17
CA LEU A 748 19.66 -4.37 -29.19
C LEU A 748 20.34 -5.54 -28.44
N ILE A 749 21.66 -5.70 -28.57
CA ILE A 749 22.43 -6.71 -27.82
C ILE A 749 22.37 -6.43 -26.31
N ASN A 750 22.49 -5.16 -25.91
CA ASN A 750 22.36 -4.77 -24.51
C ASN A 750 20.95 -5.07 -23.97
N LEU A 751 19.91 -4.64 -24.69
CA LEU A 751 18.53 -4.89 -24.32
C LEU A 751 18.24 -6.39 -24.20
N PHE A 752 18.68 -7.19 -25.17
CA PHE A 752 18.50 -8.64 -25.16
C PHE A 752 19.18 -9.29 -23.95
N SER A 753 20.41 -8.88 -23.63
CA SER A 753 21.15 -9.39 -22.47
C SER A 753 20.45 -9.05 -21.15
N ILE A 754 19.92 -7.83 -21.01
CA ILE A 754 19.16 -7.41 -19.81
C ILE A 754 17.84 -8.19 -19.70
N ILE A 755 17.12 -8.41 -20.80
CA ILE A 755 15.90 -9.23 -20.80
C ILE A 755 16.21 -10.67 -20.37
N MET A 756 17.31 -11.26 -20.84
CA MET A 756 17.74 -12.58 -20.39
C MET A 756 18.02 -12.63 -18.90
N ILE A 757 18.75 -11.64 -18.35
CA ILE A 757 19.00 -11.55 -16.91
C ILE A 757 17.68 -11.46 -16.12
N LEU A 758 16.72 -10.65 -16.57
CA LEU A 758 15.42 -10.53 -15.90
C LEU A 758 14.60 -11.82 -15.94
N VAL A 759 14.52 -12.47 -17.11
CA VAL A 759 13.78 -13.74 -17.26
C VAL A 759 14.40 -14.83 -16.39
N ASP A 760 15.73 -14.93 -16.36
CA ASP A 760 16.44 -15.87 -15.50
C ASP A 760 16.21 -15.54 -14.02
N THR A 761 16.25 -14.25 -13.65
CA THR A 761 15.98 -13.82 -12.27
C THR A 761 14.57 -14.23 -11.85
N VAL A 762 13.55 -13.99 -12.67
CA VAL A 762 12.16 -14.41 -12.39
C VAL A 762 12.03 -15.94 -12.36
N GLY A 763 12.73 -16.64 -13.26
CA GLY A 763 12.77 -18.11 -13.27
C GLY A 763 13.35 -18.69 -11.98
N PHE A 764 14.49 -18.17 -11.52
CA PHE A 764 15.10 -18.58 -10.26
C PHE A 764 14.32 -18.11 -9.03
N MET A 765 13.62 -16.97 -9.09
CA MET A 765 12.68 -16.58 -8.04
C MET A 765 11.60 -17.64 -7.82
N ALA A 766 11.03 -18.17 -8.91
CA ALA A 766 10.05 -19.25 -8.83
C ALA A 766 10.67 -20.55 -8.27
N LEU A 767 11.89 -20.91 -8.69
CA LEU A 767 12.60 -22.10 -8.19
C LEU A 767 12.98 -21.99 -6.70
N TRP A 768 13.30 -20.79 -6.22
CA TRP A 768 13.73 -20.55 -4.83
C TRP A 768 12.57 -20.18 -3.89
N GLY A 769 11.32 -20.32 -4.35
CA GLY A 769 10.12 -20.06 -3.56
C GLY A 769 9.93 -18.59 -3.17
N ILE A 770 10.42 -17.65 -3.99
CA ILE A 770 10.25 -16.22 -3.76
C ILE A 770 8.94 -15.77 -4.40
N SER A 771 7.97 -15.34 -3.58
CA SER A 771 6.67 -14.86 -4.05
C SER A 771 6.78 -13.55 -4.83
N TYR A 772 5.99 -13.41 -5.89
CA TYR A 772 5.88 -12.16 -6.63
C TYR A 772 4.93 -11.17 -5.93
N ASN A 773 5.48 -10.07 -5.44
CA ASN A 773 4.82 -8.97 -4.73
C ASN A 773 5.49 -7.62 -5.06
N ALA A 774 5.00 -6.52 -4.47
CA ALA A 774 5.56 -5.19 -4.69
C ALA A 774 7.05 -5.07 -4.33
N VAL A 775 7.51 -5.75 -3.26
CA VAL A 775 8.93 -5.74 -2.83
C VAL A 775 9.82 -6.47 -3.85
N SER A 776 9.36 -7.59 -4.36
CA SER A 776 10.06 -8.32 -5.41
C SER A 776 10.10 -7.53 -6.73
N LEU A 777 9.02 -6.80 -7.06
CA LEU A 777 8.97 -5.92 -8.23
C LEU A 777 10.01 -4.79 -8.11
N ILE A 778 10.17 -4.18 -6.93
CA ILE A 778 11.21 -3.17 -6.69
C ILE A 778 12.60 -3.76 -6.95
N ASN A 779 12.88 -4.93 -6.40
CA ASN A 779 14.18 -5.58 -6.61
C ASN A 779 14.39 -5.98 -8.08
N LEU A 780 13.34 -6.33 -8.82
CA LEU A 780 13.42 -6.57 -10.27
C LEU A 780 13.68 -5.28 -11.06
N VAL A 781 13.09 -4.16 -10.67
CA VAL A 781 13.41 -2.84 -11.25
C VAL A 781 14.87 -2.46 -10.95
N THR A 782 15.33 -2.68 -9.72
CA THR A 782 16.74 -2.54 -9.34
C THR A 782 17.65 -3.46 -10.17
N ALA A 783 17.20 -4.68 -10.46
CA ALA A 783 17.94 -5.62 -11.31
C ALA A 783 18.16 -5.06 -12.72
N VAL A 784 17.18 -4.35 -13.30
CA VAL A 784 17.35 -3.65 -14.58
C VAL A 784 18.51 -2.65 -14.48
N GLY A 785 18.51 -1.82 -13.44
CA GLY A 785 19.54 -0.80 -13.23
C GLY A 785 20.94 -1.39 -13.05
N ILE A 786 21.10 -2.37 -12.15
CA ILE A 786 22.37 -3.03 -11.89
C ILE A 786 22.87 -3.80 -13.12
N SER A 787 21.97 -4.40 -13.91
CA SER A 787 22.35 -5.12 -15.14
C SER A 787 22.96 -4.21 -16.20
N VAL A 788 22.59 -2.92 -16.23
CA VAL A 788 23.18 -1.94 -17.15
C VAL A 788 24.67 -1.74 -16.86
N GLU A 789 25.10 -1.78 -15.60
CA GLU A 789 26.52 -1.66 -15.23
C GLU A 789 27.33 -2.86 -15.76
N PHE A 790 26.79 -4.07 -15.66
CA PHE A 790 27.46 -5.27 -16.19
C PHE A 790 27.57 -5.27 -17.72
N VAL A 791 26.56 -4.73 -18.43
CA VAL A 791 26.44 -4.86 -19.89
C VAL A 791 26.99 -3.64 -20.64
N SER A 792 26.69 -2.42 -20.19
CA SER A 792 26.95 -1.20 -20.97
C SER A 792 28.44 -0.88 -21.11
N HIS A 793 29.24 -1.08 -20.05
CA HIS A 793 30.68 -0.78 -20.06
C HIS A 793 31.44 -1.68 -21.05
N ILE A 794 31.10 -2.97 -21.08
CA ILE A 794 31.74 -3.96 -21.96
C ILE A 794 31.36 -3.70 -23.42
N THR A 795 30.06 -3.48 -23.69
CA THR A 795 29.60 -3.16 -25.05
C THR A 795 30.20 -1.85 -25.55
N ARG A 796 30.31 -0.82 -24.70
CA ARG A 796 30.96 0.44 -25.07
C ARG A 796 32.45 0.23 -25.37
N SER A 797 33.16 -0.52 -24.53
CA SER A 797 34.58 -0.84 -24.73
C SER A 797 34.80 -1.60 -26.05
N PHE A 798 33.90 -2.52 -26.39
CA PHE A 798 33.91 -3.22 -27.68
C PHE A 798 33.67 -2.28 -28.87
N ALA A 799 32.64 -1.43 -28.78
CA ALA A 799 32.24 -0.54 -29.87
C ALA A 799 33.30 0.53 -30.21
N VAL A 800 34.06 0.99 -29.21
CA VAL A 800 35.10 2.03 -29.35
C VAL A 800 36.48 1.45 -29.69
N SER A 801 36.64 0.12 -29.74
CA SER A 801 37.93 -0.50 -30.09
C SER A 801 38.25 -0.39 -31.59
N THR A 802 39.53 -0.16 -31.90
CA THR A 802 40.08 -0.03 -33.26
C THR A 802 40.71 -1.32 -33.81
N LYS A 803 40.59 -2.46 -33.11
CA LYS A 803 41.12 -3.74 -33.59
C LYS A 803 40.37 -4.22 -34.86
N PRO A 804 41.07 -4.88 -35.80
CA PRO A 804 40.53 -5.22 -37.11
C PRO A 804 39.46 -6.33 -37.11
N THR A 805 39.44 -7.22 -36.11
CA THR A 805 38.48 -8.33 -36.05
C THR A 805 37.56 -8.22 -34.84
N ARG A 806 36.31 -8.69 -34.95
CA ARG A 806 35.37 -8.75 -33.81
C ARG A 806 35.93 -9.56 -32.64
N LEU A 807 36.63 -10.66 -32.93
CA LEU A 807 37.24 -11.51 -31.90
C LEU A 807 38.31 -10.77 -31.09
N GLU A 808 39.19 -10.01 -31.74
CA GLU A 808 40.21 -9.23 -31.04
C GLU A 808 39.61 -8.10 -30.21
N ARG A 809 38.58 -7.41 -30.72
CA ARG A 809 37.85 -6.38 -29.97
C ARG A 809 37.17 -6.97 -28.74
N ALA A 810 36.51 -8.13 -28.87
CA ALA A 810 35.90 -8.83 -27.74
C ALA A 810 36.95 -9.20 -26.68
N LYS A 811 38.11 -9.72 -27.10
CA LYS A 811 39.21 -10.06 -26.20
C LYS A 811 39.74 -8.82 -25.45
N GLU A 812 39.96 -7.71 -26.16
CA GLU A 812 40.45 -6.46 -25.56
C GLU A 812 39.45 -5.86 -24.57
N ALA A 813 38.16 -5.79 -24.94
CA ALA A 813 37.11 -5.29 -24.08
C ALA A 813 36.94 -6.14 -22.81
N THR A 814 37.05 -7.46 -22.95
CA THR A 814 36.96 -8.40 -21.81
C THR A 814 38.14 -8.25 -20.85
N ILE A 815 39.37 -8.08 -21.37
CA ILE A 815 40.56 -7.94 -20.52
C ILE A 815 40.57 -6.58 -19.81
N SER A 816 40.36 -5.51 -20.56
CA SER A 816 40.46 -4.14 -20.03
C SER A 816 39.25 -3.80 -19.16
N MET A 817 38.05 -3.84 -19.72
CA MET A 817 36.83 -3.44 -19.02
C MET A 817 36.27 -4.55 -18.14
N GLY A 818 36.30 -5.82 -18.58
CA GLY A 818 35.77 -6.92 -17.78
C GLY A 818 36.47 -7.07 -16.42
N SER A 819 37.79 -6.84 -16.35
CA SER A 819 38.51 -6.81 -15.06
C SER A 819 38.12 -5.64 -14.16
N ALA A 820 37.77 -4.47 -14.74
CA ALA A 820 37.30 -3.31 -14.01
C ALA A 820 35.87 -3.52 -13.48
N VAL A 821 34.97 -4.07 -14.31
CA VAL A 821 33.59 -4.41 -13.95
C VAL A 821 33.54 -5.50 -12.88
N PHE A 822 34.41 -6.51 -12.97
CA PHE A 822 34.51 -7.55 -11.94
C PHE A 822 34.96 -6.98 -10.58
N ALA A 823 36.04 -6.19 -10.56
CA ALA A 823 36.61 -5.66 -9.33
C ALA A 823 35.80 -4.50 -8.72
N GLY A 824 35.12 -3.71 -9.55
CA GLY A 824 34.09 -2.76 -9.12
C GLY A 824 32.81 -3.52 -8.79
N VAL A 825 31.90 -3.61 -9.75
CA VAL A 825 30.50 -4.04 -9.58
C VAL A 825 30.30 -5.36 -8.84
N ALA A 826 31.07 -6.41 -9.12
CA ALA A 826 30.83 -7.70 -8.47
C ALA A 826 31.36 -7.73 -7.03
N MET A 827 32.59 -7.27 -6.84
CA MET A 827 33.31 -7.39 -5.57
C MET A 827 32.97 -6.27 -4.56
N THR A 828 32.36 -5.17 -4.99
CA THR A 828 31.75 -4.17 -4.09
C THR A 828 30.40 -4.68 -3.56
N ASN A 829 29.58 -5.29 -4.41
CA ASN A 829 28.22 -5.71 -4.08
C ASN A 829 28.16 -7.01 -3.28
N LEU A 830 28.98 -8.02 -3.62
CA LEU A 830 28.95 -9.33 -2.96
C LEU A 830 29.19 -9.25 -1.43
N PRO A 831 30.23 -8.57 -0.90
CA PRO A 831 30.45 -8.49 0.54
C PRO A 831 29.31 -7.80 1.28
N GLY A 832 28.74 -6.75 0.69
CA GLY A 832 27.58 -6.05 1.24
C GLY A 832 26.36 -6.95 1.35
N ILE A 833 26.05 -7.69 0.27
CA ILE A 833 24.92 -8.62 0.22
C ILE A 833 25.12 -9.79 1.19
N LEU A 834 26.33 -10.37 1.27
CA LEU A 834 26.60 -11.53 2.14
C LEU A 834 26.35 -11.22 3.62
N ILE A 835 26.59 -9.99 4.07
CA ILE A 835 26.33 -9.57 5.45
C ILE A 835 24.83 -9.48 5.74
N LEU A 836 24.00 -9.18 4.73
CA LEU A 836 22.54 -9.21 4.86
C LEU A 836 22.01 -10.63 5.12
N GLY A 837 22.78 -11.67 4.80
CA GLY A 837 22.45 -13.05 5.18
C GLY A 837 22.45 -13.30 6.69
N LEU A 838 23.06 -12.40 7.48
CA LEU A 838 23.03 -12.43 8.94
C LEU A 838 21.87 -11.62 9.55
N ALA A 839 21.07 -10.94 8.72
CA ALA A 839 19.90 -10.19 9.18
C ALA A 839 18.91 -11.13 9.85
N LYS A 840 18.25 -10.70 10.94
CA LYS A 840 17.24 -11.52 11.59
C LYS A 840 15.90 -11.47 10.87
N ALA A 841 15.58 -10.34 10.24
CA ALA A 841 14.35 -10.21 9.50
C ALA A 841 14.28 -11.13 8.26
N GLN A 842 13.30 -12.03 8.22
CA GLN A 842 13.07 -12.91 7.06
C GLN A 842 12.81 -12.14 5.77
N LEU A 843 12.13 -10.99 5.85
CA LEU A 843 11.91 -10.12 4.68
C LEU A 843 13.25 -9.70 4.07
N ILE A 844 14.23 -9.34 4.90
CA ILE A 844 15.58 -8.98 4.45
C ILE A 844 16.29 -10.23 3.89
N GLN A 845 16.25 -11.35 4.61
CA GLN A 845 16.89 -12.59 4.15
C GLN A 845 16.33 -13.09 2.80
N ILE A 846 15.02 -13.07 2.61
CA ILE A 846 14.38 -13.62 1.41
C ILE A 846 14.42 -12.61 0.26
N PHE A 847 13.91 -11.39 0.46
CA PHE A 847 13.71 -10.45 -0.64
C PHE A 847 14.92 -9.56 -0.93
N PHE A 848 15.84 -9.36 0.02
CA PHE A 848 17.01 -8.53 -0.20
C PHE A 848 18.30 -9.35 -0.32
N PHE A 849 18.53 -10.31 0.57
CA PHE A 849 19.73 -11.16 0.48
C PHE A 849 19.65 -12.13 -0.70
N ARG A 850 18.67 -13.05 -0.74
CA ARG A 850 18.60 -14.05 -1.83
C ARG A 850 18.43 -13.41 -3.20
N LEU A 851 17.56 -12.40 -3.30
CA LEU A 851 17.25 -11.77 -4.58
C LEU A 851 18.40 -10.92 -5.12
N ASN A 852 19.05 -10.07 -4.30
CA ASN A 852 20.21 -9.30 -4.78
C ASN A 852 21.43 -10.19 -5.03
N LEU A 853 21.58 -11.30 -4.27
CA LEU A 853 22.60 -12.31 -4.56
C LEU A 853 22.37 -12.93 -5.94
N LEU A 854 21.14 -13.35 -6.23
CA LEU A 854 20.75 -13.91 -7.52
C LEU A 854 20.99 -12.91 -8.66
N ILE A 855 20.55 -11.67 -8.51
CA ILE A 855 20.74 -10.59 -9.51
C ILE A 855 22.23 -10.38 -9.79
N THR A 856 23.06 -10.29 -8.76
CA THR A 856 24.50 -10.03 -8.91
C THR A 856 25.21 -11.20 -9.60
N LEU A 857 24.88 -12.44 -9.23
CA LEU A 857 25.49 -13.64 -9.84
C LEU A 857 25.06 -13.83 -11.29
N LEU A 858 23.77 -13.63 -11.61
CA LEU A 858 23.28 -13.69 -12.98
C LEU A 858 23.84 -12.54 -13.83
N GLY A 859 23.88 -11.32 -13.30
CA GLY A 859 24.50 -10.17 -13.96
C GLY A 859 25.97 -10.41 -14.29
N LEU A 860 26.73 -11.01 -13.37
CA LEU A 860 28.12 -11.41 -13.59
C LEU A 860 28.24 -12.43 -14.73
N LEU A 861 27.44 -13.49 -14.69
CA LEU A 861 27.47 -14.56 -15.67
C LEU A 861 27.13 -14.04 -17.07
N HIS A 862 26.06 -13.26 -17.19
CA HIS A 862 25.63 -12.69 -18.46
C HIS A 862 26.60 -11.62 -18.96
N GLY A 863 27.10 -10.74 -18.09
CA GLY A 863 28.01 -9.65 -18.46
C GLY A 863 29.42 -10.11 -18.84
N LEU A 864 30.01 -11.05 -18.12
CA LEU A 864 31.41 -11.45 -18.32
C LEU A 864 31.60 -12.72 -19.15
N VAL A 865 30.57 -13.57 -19.28
CA VAL A 865 30.66 -14.84 -20.04
C VAL A 865 29.84 -14.76 -21.32
N PHE A 866 28.54 -14.47 -21.22
CA PHE A 866 27.65 -14.48 -22.38
C PHE A 866 27.91 -13.30 -23.32
N LEU A 867 28.01 -12.08 -22.78
CA LEU A 867 28.11 -10.85 -23.57
C LEU A 867 29.37 -10.78 -24.47
N PRO A 868 30.59 -11.15 -24.01
CA PRO A 868 31.75 -11.18 -24.90
C PRO A 868 31.60 -12.15 -26.07
N VAL A 869 30.94 -13.30 -25.83
CA VAL A 869 30.69 -14.31 -26.87
C VAL A 869 29.73 -13.75 -27.91
N ILE A 870 28.59 -13.19 -27.50
CA ILE A 870 27.61 -12.64 -28.45
C ILE A 870 28.17 -11.44 -29.23
N LEU A 871 28.99 -10.58 -28.60
CA LEU A 871 29.68 -9.47 -29.28
C LEU A 871 30.70 -9.97 -30.31
N SER A 872 31.37 -11.10 -30.06
CA SER A 872 32.33 -11.66 -31.01
C SER A 872 31.66 -12.12 -32.31
N TYR A 873 30.44 -12.68 -32.24
CA TYR A 873 29.68 -13.15 -33.41
C TYR A 873 28.86 -12.02 -34.04
N LEU A 874 28.06 -11.33 -33.23
CA LEU A 874 27.00 -10.41 -33.66
C LEU A 874 27.29 -8.95 -33.31
N GLY A 875 28.48 -8.59 -32.82
CA GLY A 875 28.80 -7.20 -32.48
C GLY A 875 28.83 -6.25 -33.69
N PRO A 876 28.78 -4.93 -33.44
CA PRO A 876 28.86 -3.91 -34.49
C PRO A 876 30.19 -3.95 -35.25
N ASP A 877 30.19 -3.37 -36.45
CA ASP A 877 31.40 -3.23 -37.25
C ASP A 877 32.32 -2.11 -36.71
N ILE A 878 33.48 -1.92 -37.33
CA ILE A 878 34.47 -0.95 -36.85
C ILE A 878 34.01 0.47 -37.21
N ASN A 879 34.04 1.37 -36.23
CA ASN A 879 33.81 2.77 -36.49
C ASN A 879 35.04 3.37 -37.23
N MET A 880 34.89 3.61 -38.52
CA MET A 880 35.96 4.10 -39.39
C MET A 880 36.47 5.49 -38.96
N ALA A 881 35.64 6.31 -38.30
CA ALA A 881 36.05 7.64 -37.83
C ALA A 881 37.14 7.54 -36.75
N LEU A 882 37.01 6.61 -35.80
CA LEU A 882 38.00 6.39 -34.75
C LEU A 882 39.34 5.87 -35.30
N VAL A 883 39.28 4.99 -36.32
CA VAL A 883 40.49 4.48 -36.99
C VAL A 883 41.22 5.62 -37.72
N LEU A 884 40.49 6.52 -38.36
CA LEU A 884 41.07 7.70 -39.03
C LEU A 884 41.69 8.68 -38.04
N GLU A 885 41.05 8.93 -36.90
CA GLU A 885 41.62 9.75 -35.82
C GLU A 885 42.89 9.15 -35.24
N GLN A 886 42.90 7.84 -34.99
CA GLN A 886 44.08 7.15 -34.48
C GLN A 886 45.24 7.21 -35.48
N ARG A 887 44.98 7.00 -36.77
CA ARG A 887 45.99 7.18 -37.83
C ARG A 887 46.55 8.61 -37.85
N ARG A 888 45.69 9.63 -37.78
CA ARG A 888 46.13 11.04 -37.70
C ARG A 888 46.95 11.33 -36.45
N ALA A 889 46.60 10.74 -35.31
CA ALA A 889 47.34 10.88 -34.05
C ALA A 889 48.71 10.20 -34.10
N GLU A 890 48.80 9.02 -34.72
CA GLU A 890 50.06 8.31 -34.98
C GLU A 890 50.95 9.09 -35.96
N GLU A 891 50.38 9.59 -37.07
CA GLU A 891 51.07 10.48 -38.01
C GLU A 891 51.60 11.75 -37.31
N ALA A 892 50.81 12.37 -36.44
CA ALA A 892 51.23 13.53 -35.64
C ALA A 892 52.32 13.19 -34.60
N ALA A 893 52.28 12.00 -34.00
CA ALA A 893 53.30 11.53 -33.06
C ALA A 893 54.63 11.22 -33.76
N VAL A 894 54.58 10.62 -34.96
CA VAL A 894 55.74 10.37 -35.82
C VAL A 894 56.35 11.70 -36.30
N ALA A 895 55.52 12.68 -36.67
CA ALA A 895 55.98 14.03 -37.02
C ALA A 895 56.69 14.74 -35.85
N ARG A 896 56.18 14.60 -34.61
CA ARG A 896 56.81 15.19 -33.40
C ARG A 896 58.14 14.53 -33.04
N THR A 897 58.26 13.22 -33.20
CA THR A 897 59.52 12.49 -32.95
C THR A 897 60.59 12.77 -34.02
N ALA A 898 60.18 13.02 -35.27
CA ALA A 898 61.07 13.49 -36.33
C ALA A 898 61.63 14.91 -36.05
N SER A 899 60.83 15.79 -35.42
CA SER A 899 61.26 17.14 -35.06
C SER A 899 62.26 17.19 -33.89
N CYS A 900 62.28 16.17 -33.02
CA CYS A 900 63.12 16.17 -31.80
C CYS A 900 64.55 15.66 -32.02
N LYS A 901 64.87 15.09 -33.19
CA LYS A 901 66.22 14.57 -33.51
C LYS A 901 67.21 15.62 -34.07
N LYS A 902 66.83 16.89 -34.20
CA LYS A 902 67.63 17.91 -34.90
C LYS A 902 68.53 18.83 -34.04
N HIS A 903 68.63 18.63 -32.72
CA HIS A 903 69.61 19.36 -31.90
C HIS A 903 70.49 18.43 -31.08
N SER A 904 71.58 17.96 -31.69
CA SER A 904 72.76 17.49 -30.99
C SER A 904 73.75 18.64 -30.83
N PHE A 905 73.77 19.28 -29.66
CA PHE A 905 74.90 20.13 -29.25
C PHE A 905 75.94 19.27 -28.50
N PRO A 906 77.25 19.42 -28.77
CA PRO A 906 78.28 18.66 -28.07
C PRO A 906 78.46 19.20 -26.65
N VAL A 907 78.40 18.31 -25.65
CA VAL A 907 78.65 18.64 -24.24
C VAL A 907 80.15 18.49 -23.96
N SER A 908 80.84 19.61 -23.73
CA SER A 908 82.16 19.63 -23.07
C SER A 908 81.96 19.61 -21.56
N TRP A 909 82.55 18.63 -20.89
CA TRP A 909 82.55 18.51 -19.44
C TRP A 909 83.61 19.42 -18.81
N ALA A 910 83.20 20.42 -18.02
CA ALA A 910 84.06 21.02 -17.00
C ALA A 910 83.26 21.75 -15.92
N ASN A 911 83.48 21.31 -14.68
CA ASN A 911 83.29 21.97 -13.38
C ASN A 911 81.87 22.29 -12.89
N GLY A 912 81.51 21.57 -11.83
CA GLY A 912 80.32 21.78 -11.04
C GLY A 912 80.31 23.11 -10.29
N THR A 913 79.12 23.71 -10.25
CA THR A 913 78.61 24.56 -9.17
C THR A 913 77.11 24.70 -9.44
N TYR A 914 76.28 24.17 -8.55
CA TYR A 914 74.85 24.45 -8.55
C TYR A 914 74.64 25.87 -8.00
N VAL A 915 74.23 26.80 -8.86
CA VAL A 915 73.81 28.15 -8.46
C VAL A 915 72.29 28.24 -8.60
N ASN A 916 71.60 28.35 -7.46
CA ASN A 916 70.20 28.73 -7.40
C ASN A 916 70.05 30.20 -7.84
N ARG A 917 69.29 30.47 -8.92
CA ARG A 917 68.78 31.83 -9.18
C ARG A 917 67.30 31.89 -8.88
N GLY A 918 66.98 32.66 -7.84
CA GLY A 918 65.63 33.07 -7.50
C GLY A 918 65.03 34.04 -8.53
N PHE A 919 63.71 34.13 -8.48
CA PHE A 919 62.83 34.96 -9.29
C PHE A 919 63.26 36.43 -9.37
N GLN A 920 63.33 36.96 -10.59
CA GLN A 920 63.29 38.40 -10.88
C GLN A 920 62.26 38.65 -12.00
N HIS A 921 61.30 39.52 -11.72
CA HIS A 921 60.38 40.12 -12.68
C HIS A 921 61.14 40.99 -13.71
N PRO A 922 60.62 41.13 -14.94
CA PRO A 922 60.84 42.32 -15.74
C PRO A 922 59.54 43.11 -15.95
N ALA A 923 59.68 44.43 -15.81
CA ALA A 923 58.74 45.46 -16.24
C ALA A 923 58.89 45.69 -17.76
N GLU A 924 57.79 46.02 -18.43
CA GLU A 924 57.77 46.48 -19.84
C GLU A 924 57.58 48.00 -19.89
N SER A 925 58.49 48.67 -20.61
CA SER A 925 58.36 50.04 -21.11
C SER A 925 57.96 50.00 -22.59
N GLY A 926 56.96 50.80 -22.98
CA GLY A 926 56.35 50.78 -24.31
C GLY A 926 57.05 51.61 -25.39
N ASP A 927 56.46 51.55 -26.60
CA ASP A 927 56.29 52.69 -27.50
C ASP A 927 55.28 52.38 -28.62
N SER A 928 54.63 53.43 -29.12
CA SER A 928 53.40 53.47 -29.93
C SER A 928 53.63 53.86 -31.40
N PHE A 929 52.69 53.47 -32.28
CA PHE A 929 52.42 54.00 -33.63
C PHE A 929 50.99 54.59 -33.61
N GLY A 930 50.55 55.70 -34.22
CA GLY A 930 51.05 56.56 -35.30
C GLY A 930 50.01 56.60 -36.45
N ASP A 931 49.31 57.72 -36.67
CA ASP A 931 48.29 57.97 -37.73
C ASP A 931 48.43 59.44 -38.25
N PRO A 932 47.87 59.84 -39.42
CA PRO A 932 48.21 59.55 -40.82
C PRO A 932 48.78 60.81 -41.56
N PRO A 933 49.14 60.78 -42.88
CA PRO A 933 49.77 61.93 -43.55
C PRO A 933 48.78 62.84 -44.31
N PRO A 934 49.17 64.09 -44.65
CA PRO A 934 48.38 64.98 -45.50
C PRO A 934 48.76 64.86 -47.00
N GLN A 935 47.73 65.02 -47.83
CA GLN A 935 47.67 65.15 -49.31
C GLN A 935 47.86 63.90 -50.15
#